data_AF-A0A9P6HWD0-F1
#
_entry.id   AF-A0A9P6HWD0-F1
#
_cell.length_a   1.000
_cell.length_b   1.000
_cell.length_c   1.000
_cell.angle_alpha   90.00
_cell.angle_beta   90.00
_cell.angle_gamma   90.00
#
_symmetry.space_group_name_H-M   'P 1'
#
loop_
_entity.id
_entity.type
_entity.pdbx_description
1 polymer ?
#
loop_
_entity_poly.entity_id
_entity_poly.type
_entity_poly.pdbx_seq_one_letter_code
_entity_poly.pdbx_strand_id
1 'polypeptide(L)'
;MGVSVRSLAVLGFAGLVAALAVPKSYAVDRSYSLMSDLGTNYTVFEHAATNSRTRFVTDSKICETTPNVKQYSGYFDVGTDQNMFFWFFEARDKPKEAPVALWLNGGPGCSSMLGLFQENGPCTFNGGGDEPKLNPNSWNNYANMLYVDQPIGVGFSYGTNDVDSTVKAAPKVWSLMQSFYTQFPEYKSRDFGLFTESYGGHYGPEFINHFQTQNAKIDKGEVKGEKIKVVALGVNNGWIDARNQYRDYLDYAINNTYNKLIDQPKYDELAKAYDKDCAPAMDKCTAPEGNNEACVAAETACFNAIEAPIEAIKQFNVYDVRAKDDKFPPNTYMKYINKPEVMKAIGAKSQYQECPQAPYDKFTATGDGQRSFLETLGKVTQTDVQVLVWAGDADWICNYVGNFRAVTRIGGPDFEKAEMKDFMLDGKKKGEYKTNKNLSWMRVFDAGHGLMSYQPEVALVAFKQTMMKKPISSPQNMAAHRSSLDKSEVEAIQHRPSGETHLEKVPEAIEVGPYRVFGLSPEDADFYNNYPDEKRKKVFHKVDVRLVPMLALLYLICHIDRANIGNAKIEGMVEDLGMTGVQYNTVLSIFFVPYVLFEVPSNIILKKVKRPSTYLGSLTLAWGIVMTCTGLVRNFAGLMVTRILLGIFEAGFFPGAIYLCSYWYMPSDLSVRISYFYCASALSGAFSGLLAAAIAEMDGVAGMEGWRWIFILEGLATVCLGVACFFLLIDTPTLSTRWLEPEEIKYLELSIFIKQGGGSRDEHGDNKVNWRDLKMNLTNWRIYVQAYFLVCQSALSYGIKFTLPTITKAMGFANTQAQLLSAPPYVAAAISAVSFAKVSDRFFWRMPFLAIPLAIVAVAYSIILSLNGALAEKRGVAYFSVVLAVIGIYPIQAAAASWNANNIAPASRRAIGIALMNCVGNVGGIVGSFMYLESEKPKYHTGFGLSLAFGGSGLIVAFLLEWSYKAANAKKARIADEAKEKYTEEELFNMGDRSPLFKYVL
;
A
#
# COMPACT_ATOMS: atom_id res chain seq x y z
N MET A 1 -42.55 9.59 -48.72
CA MET A 1 -41.33 8.75 -48.67
C MET A 1 -40.62 9.04 -47.37
N GLY A 2 -40.65 8.10 -46.44
CA GLY A 2 -40.14 8.26 -45.09
C GLY A 2 -38.63 8.08 -45.01
N VAL A 3 -37.96 8.91 -44.23
CA VAL A 3 -36.58 8.69 -43.79
C VAL A 3 -36.62 8.38 -42.30
N SER A 4 -36.13 7.18 -41.97
CA SER A 4 -36.11 6.60 -40.63
C SER A 4 -35.04 7.24 -39.76
N VAL A 5 -35.36 7.44 -38.47
CA VAL A 5 -34.51 7.96 -37.39
C VAL A 5 -33.25 7.12 -37.16
N ARG A 6 -33.10 5.94 -37.79
CA ARG A 6 -31.85 5.15 -37.78
C ARG A 6 -30.73 5.76 -38.63
N SER A 7 -31.01 6.63 -39.59
CA SER A 7 -29.99 7.15 -40.52
C SER A 7 -29.20 8.36 -39.99
N LEU A 8 -29.71 9.06 -38.96
CA LEU A 8 -28.98 10.16 -38.31
C LEU A 8 -27.97 9.70 -37.25
N ALA A 9 -28.11 8.49 -36.71
CA ALA A 9 -27.20 7.94 -35.70
C ALA A 9 -25.88 7.40 -36.30
N VAL A 10 -25.85 7.08 -37.60
CA VAL A 10 -24.68 6.45 -38.26
C VAL A 10 -23.74 7.48 -38.91
N LEU A 11 -24.25 8.65 -39.30
CA LEU A 11 -23.43 9.72 -39.91
C LEU A 11 -22.67 10.58 -38.89
N GLY A 12 -23.12 10.63 -37.63
CA GLY A 12 -22.42 11.31 -36.54
C GLY A 12 -21.19 10.57 -36.00
N PHE A 13 -21.08 9.27 -36.26
CA PHE A 13 -19.96 8.44 -35.77
C PHE A 13 -18.82 8.28 -36.78
N ALA A 14 -19.07 8.47 -38.09
CA ALA A 14 -18.04 8.37 -39.12
C ALA A 14 -17.22 9.68 -39.30
N GLY A 15 -17.83 10.84 -39.03
CA GLY A 15 -17.18 12.15 -39.15
C GLY A 15 -16.15 12.46 -38.05
N LEU A 16 -16.26 11.81 -36.88
CA LEU A 16 -15.34 12.04 -35.76
C LEU A 16 -14.02 11.27 -35.87
N VAL A 17 -13.96 10.23 -36.72
CA VAL A 17 -12.76 9.40 -36.89
C VAL A 17 -11.84 9.94 -37.99
N ALA A 18 -12.37 10.69 -38.97
CA ALA A 18 -11.58 11.23 -40.08
C ALA A 18 -10.85 12.56 -39.77
N ALA A 19 -11.21 13.25 -38.68
CA ALA A 19 -10.57 14.52 -38.27
C ALA A 19 -9.33 14.35 -37.37
N LEU A 20 -8.89 13.11 -37.10
CA LEU A 20 -7.74 12.79 -36.24
C LEU A 20 -6.53 12.20 -37.00
N ALA A 21 -6.46 12.38 -38.32
CA ALA A 21 -5.21 12.16 -39.05
C ALA A 21 -4.24 13.32 -38.76
N VAL A 22 -3.66 13.30 -37.55
CA VAL A 22 -2.50 14.12 -37.21
C VAL A 22 -1.37 13.70 -38.16
N PRO A 23 -0.74 14.63 -38.90
CA PRO A 23 0.41 14.28 -39.73
C PRO A 23 1.46 13.61 -38.84
N LYS A 24 2.13 12.55 -39.34
CA LYS A 24 3.23 11.86 -38.64
C LYS A 24 4.18 12.89 -38.04
N SER A 25 4.02 13.15 -36.74
CA SER A 25 4.94 13.96 -35.96
C SER A 25 6.25 13.20 -35.97
N TYR A 26 7.31 13.82 -36.49
CA TYR A 26 8.64 13.29 -36.27
C TYR A 26 8.83 13.19 -34.75
N ALA A 27 8.92 11.96 -34.24
CA ALA A 27 9.22 11.72 -32.84
C ALA A 27 10.69 12.13 -32.64
N VAL A 28 10.92 13.19 -31.87
CA VAL A 28 12.26 13.72 -31.56
C VAL A 28 12.55 13.39 -30.09
N ASP A 29 13.78 12.96 -29.81
CA ASP A 29 14.26 12.74 -28.45
C ASP A 29 14.14 14.02 -27.62
N ARG A 30 13.80 13.89 -26.34
CA ARG A 30 13.60 15.04 -25.45
C ARG A 30 14.47 14.89 -24.21
N SER A 31 15.20 15.94 -23.87
CA SER A 31 15.86 16.07 -22.57
C SER A 31 15.37 17.32 -21.86
N TYR A 32 14.99 17.17 -20.59
CA TYR A 32 14.49 18.27 -19.77
C TYR A 32 14.72 18.01 -18.28
N SER A 33 14.76 19.07 -17.48
CA SER A 33 14.82 18.95 -16.02
C SER A 33 13.42 18.82 -15.43
N LEU A 34 13.25 17.92 -14.48
CA LEU A 34 12.00 17.68 -13.75
C LEU A 34 12.27 17.71 -12.26
N MET A 35 11.72 18.70 -11.56
CA MET A 35 11.73 18.72 -10.11
C MET A 35 10.62 17.81 -9.57
N SER A 36 10.96 16.86 -8.71
CA SER A 36 9.98 15.98 -8.06
C SER A 36 9.21 16.67 -6.95
N ASP A 37 8.10 16.05 -6.53
CA ASP A 37 7.32 16.44 -5.35
C ASP A 37 8.16 16.49 -4.04
N LEU A 38 9.34 15.83 -4.02
CA LEU A 38 10.31 15.81 -2.92
C LEU A 38 11.48 16.81 -3.09
N GLY A 39 11.44 17.64 -4.14
CA GLY A 39 12.47 18.65 -4.42
C GLY A 39 13.79 18.10 -4.98
N THR A 40 13.79 16.87 -5.52
CA THR A 40 14.92 16.33 -6.30
C THR A 40 14.84 16.85 -7.73
N ASN A 41 15.93 17.38 -8.26
CA ASN A 41 16.00 17.82 -9.66
C ASN A 41 16.51 16.68 -10.54
N TYR A 42 15.61 16.00 -11.25
CA TYR A 42 15.98 14.95 -12.19
C TYR A 42 16.32 15.54 -13.56
N THR A 43 17.35 15.00 -14.18
CA THR A 43 17.48 15.03 -15.64
C THR A 43 16.60 13.92 -16.21
N VAL A 44 15.65 14.30 -17.06
CA VAL A 44 14.76 13.37 -17.75
C VAL A 44 15.17 13.28 -19.20
N PHE A 45 15.19 12.05 -19.71
CA PHE A 45 15.40 11.77 -21.11
C PHE A 45 14.32 10.83 -21.62
N GLU A 46 13.73 11.18 -22.76
CA GLU A 46 12.71 10.40 -23.45
C GLU A 46 13.19 10.15 -24.87
N HIS A 47 13.40 8.88 -25.21
CA HIS A 47 13.85 8.48 -26.53
C HIS A 47 12.65 8.18 -27.41
N ALA A 48 12.56 8.89 -28.53
CA ALA A 48 11.41 8.86 -29.42
C ALA A 48 11.25 7.52 -30.15
N ALA A 49 12.34 6.83 -30.48
CA ALA A 49 12.27 5.60 -31.28
C ALA A 49 11.95 4.34 -30.46
N THR A 50 12.33 4.32 -29.19
CA THR A 50 12.09 3.19 -28.27
C THR A 50 10.96 3.49 -27.27
N ASN A 51 10.50 4.74 -27.20
CA ASN A 51 9.60 5.25 -26.17
C ASN A 51 10.13 4.99 -24.74
N SER A 52 11.46 4.86 -24.59
CA SER A 52 12.11 4.63 -23.30
C SER A 52 12.27 5.95 -22.57
N ARG A 53 12.09 5.92 -21.24
CA ARG A 53 12.22 7.09 -20.39
C ARG A 53 13.22 6.80 -19.27
N THR A 54 14.14 7.73 -19.05
CA THR A 54 15.12 7.68 -17.96
C THR A 54 15.03 8.95 -17.15
N ARG A 55 15.14 8.84 -15.82
CA ARG A 55 15.13 9.96 -14.89
C ARG A 55 16.26 9.78 -13.90
N PHE A 56 17.26 10.64 -13.91
CA PHE A 56 18.42 10.46 -13.06
C PHE A 56 18.93 11.77 -12.47
N VAL A 57 19.59 11.67 -11.34
CA VAL A 57 20.43 12.73 -10.76
C VAL A 57 21.87 12.47 -11.15
N THR A 58 22.64 13.54 -11.25
CA THR A 58 24.07 13.48 -11.55
C THR A 58 24.85 13.83 -10.30
N ASP A 59 25.86 13.02 -9.99
CA ASP A 59 26.88 13.28 -8.98
C ASP A 59 26.33 13.55 -7.57
N SER A 60 25.71 12.52 -6.98
CA SER A 60 25.11 12.59 -5.64
C SER A 60 26.13 12.91 -4.52
N LYS A 61 27.43 12.71 -4.78
CA LYS A 61 28.53 12.72 -3.78
C LYS A 61 28.35 11.73 -2.63
N ILE A 62 27.40 10.82 -2.74
CA ILE A 62 27.23 9.71 -1.81
C ILE A 62 28.12 8.56 -2.26
N CYS A 63 28.76 7.87 -1.31
CA CYS A 63 29.59 6.69 -1.52
C CYS A 63 30.91 6.96 -2.30
N GLU A 64 30.82 7.40 -3.56
CA GLU A 64 31.99 7.74 -4.39
C GLU A 64 32.30 9.23 -4.32
N THR A 65 33.47 9.55 -3.75
CA THR A 65 33.94 10.92 -3.52
C THR A 65 35.26 11.23 -4.24
N THR A 66 35.82 10.27 -4.98
CA THR A 66 37.06 10.45 -5.75
C THR A 66 36.89 11.59 -6.77
N PRO A 67 37.82 12.56 -6.83
CA PRO A 67 37.73 13.65 -7.79
C PRO A 67 37.59 13.16 -9.24
N ASN A 68 36.70 13.81 -10.00
CA ASN A 68 36.42 13.53 -11.42
C ASN A 68 35.76 12.18 -11.74
N VAL A 69 35.38 11.38 -10.74
CA VAL A 69 34.59 10.17 -10.97
C VAL A 69 33.11 10.54 -10.94
N LYS A 70 32.42 10.35 -12.07
CA LYS A 70 30.99 10.65 -12.13
C LYS A 70 30.18 9.49 -11.60
N GLN A 71 29.04 9.82 -11.02
CA GLN A 71 28.02 8.86 -10.63
C GLN A 71 26.65 9.36 -11.06
N TYR A 72 25.75 8.43 -11.36
CA TYR A 72 24.40 8.71 -11.82
C TYR A 72 23.45 7.72 -11.16
N SER A 73 22.33 8.20 -10.64
CA SER A 73 21.36 7.33 -9.99
C SER A 73 19.95 7.80 -10.27
N GLY A 74 18.99 6.87 -10.26
CA GLY A 74 17.60 7.17 -10.57
C GLY A 74 16.93 5.99 -11.23
N TYR A 75 16.10 6.23 -12.24
CA TYR A 75 15.14 5.25 -12.76
C TYR A 75 15.21 5.10 -14.27
N PHE A 76 15.18 3.85 -14.72
CA PHE A 76 14.81 3.46 -16.09
C PHE A 76 13.37 2.93 -16.10
N ASP A 77 12.57 3.40 -17.04
CA ASP A 77 11.23 2.89 -17.28
C ASP A 77 11.35 1.68 -18.24
N VAL A 78 11.17 0.47 -17.71
CA VAL A 78 11.33 -0.82 -18.44
C VAL A 78 9.99 -1.42 -18.90
N GLY A 79 8.93 -0.64 -18.77
CA GLY A 79 7.55 -0.99 -19.12
C GLY A 79 6.57 0.05 -18.61
N THR A 80 5.28 -0.16 -18.86
CA THR A 80 4.22 0.74 -18.39
C THR A 80 4.12 0.68 -16.86
N ASP A 81 4.44 1.79 -16.20
CA ASP A 81 4.53 1.87 -14.74
C ASP A 81 5.54 0.85 -14.15
N GLN A 82 6.67 0.62 -14.81
CA GLN A 82 7.73 -0.28 -14.32
C GLN A 82 9.05 0.48 -14.25
N ASN A 83 9.43 0.90 -13.06
CA ASN A 83 10.55 1.81 -12.86
C ASN A 83 11.65 1.07 -12.09
N MET A 84 12.74 0.72 -12.78
CA MET A 84 13.90 0.07 -12.17
C MET A 84 14.90 1.12 -11.70
N PHE A 85 15.23 1.10 -10.43
CA PHE A 85 16.28 1.94 -9.88
C PHE A 85 17.66 1.43 -10.31
N PHE A 86 18.53 2.36 -10.64
CA PHE A 86 19.93 2.09 -10.94
C PHE A 86 20.84 3.06 -10.20
N TRP A 87 22.06 2.61 -9.94
CA TRP A 87 23.16 3.47 -9.54
C TRP A 87 24.42 3.08 -10.33
N PHE A 88 24.90 4.03 -11.12
CA PHE A 88 26.04 3.89 -12.00
C PHE A 88 27.22 4.72 -11.49
N PHE A 89 28.42 4.13 -11.50
CA PHE A 89 29.67 4.78 -11.13
C PHE A 89 30.68 4.59 -12.27
N GLU A 90 31.26 5.69 -12.71
CA GLU A 90 32.38 5.65 -13.64
C GLU A 90 33.59 4.94 -13.02
N ALA A 91 34.43 4.34 -13.87
CA ALA A 91 35.70 3.80 -13.42
C ALA A 91 36.61 4.92 -12.89
N ARG A 92 37.34 4.66 -11.80
CA ARG A 92 38.31 5.60 -11.22
C ARG A 92 39.49 5.84 -12.14
N ASP A 93 39.86 4.84 -12.95
CA ASP A 93 40.90 4.95 -13.97
C ASP A 93 40.27 4.87 -15.37
N LYS A 94 40.54 5.89 -16.20
CA LYS A 94 40.12 5.99 -17.61
C LYS A 94 38.67 5.53 -17.87
N PRO A 95 37.64 6.16 -17.28
CA PRO A 95 36.24 5.73 -17.43
C PRO A 95 35.75 5.67 -18.88
N LYS A 96 36.31 6.53 -19.74
CA LYS A 96 36.04 6.54 -21.19
C LYS A 96 36.65 5.38 -21.95
N GLU A 97 37.53 4.59 -21.36
CA GLU A 97 38.15 3.40 -21.98
C GLU A 97 37.71 2.11 -21.28
N ALA A 98 37.41 2.21 -19.99
CA ALA A 98 37.00 1.12 -19.12
C ALA A 98 35.77 0.36 -19.64
N PRO A 99 35.69 -0.96 -19.38
CA PRO A 99 34.51 -1.75 -19.69
C PRO A 99 33.32 -1.34 -18.81
N VAL A 100 32.13 -1.86 -19.12
CA VAL A 100 30.93 -1.72 -18.27
C VAL A 100 30.67 -3.07 -17.59
N ALA A 101 30.39 -3.04 -16.29
CA ALA A 101 29.97 -4.24 -15.56
C ALA A 101 28.65 -3.98 -14.83
N LEU A 102 27.70 -4.90 -14.99
CA LEU A 102 26.43 -4.92 -14.26
C LEU A 102 26.56 -5.89 -13.08
N TRP A 103 26.21 -5.44 -11.88
CA TRP A 103 26.09 -6.25 -10.69
C TRP A 103 24.63 -6.46 -10.31
N LEU A 104 24.24 -7.71 -10.03
CA LEU A 104 22.92 -8.10 -9.52
C LEU A 104 23.03 -8.99 -8.27
N ASN A 105 22.44 -8.58 -7.15
CA ASN A 105 22.22 -9.50 -6.03
C ASN A 105 21.06 -10.47 -6.32
N GLY A 106 20.89 -11.48 -5.45
CA GLY A 106 19.94 -12.59 -5.60
C GLY A 106 18.61 -12.38 -4.86
N GLY A 107 18.32 -13.27 -3.91
CA GLY A 107 17.07 -13.32 -3.13
C GLY A 107 16.24 -14.58 -3.38
N PRO A 108 15.42 -14.66 -4.45
CA PRO A 108 15.15 -13.62 -5.45
C PRO A 108 14.42 -12.44 -4.83
N GLY A 109 14.71 -11.24 -5.31
CA GLY A 109 14.08 -10.02 -4.80
C GLY A 109 14.94 -9.20 -3.83
N CYS A 110 16.25 -9.45 -3.78
CA CYS A 110 17.17 -8.62 -3.01
C CYS A 110 17.82 -7.53 -3.87
N SER A 111 17.99 -6.37 -3.27
CA SER A 111 18.54 -5.15 -3.84
C SER A 111 20.01 -5.29 -4.18
N SER A 112 20.42 -4.68 -5.28
CA SER A 112 21.84 -4.61 -5.68
C SER A 112 22.62 -3.54 -4.91
N MET A 113 21.93 -2.71 -4.11
CA MET A 113 22.59 -1.81 -3.16
C MET A 113 23.27 -2.58 -2.03
N LEU A 114 22.85 -3.83 -1.76
CA LEU A 114 23.56 -4.73 -0.83
C LEU A 114 25.01 -4.91 -1.30
N GLY A 115 25.20 -5.37 -2.55
CA GLY A 115 26.54 -5.54 -3.11
C GLY A 115 27.30 -4.23 -3.31
N LEU A 116 26.60 -3.12 -3.51
CA LEU A 116 27.22 -1.79 -3.56
C LEU A 116 27.86 -1.44 -2.20
N PHE A 117 27.13 -1.56 -1.09
CA PHE A 117 27.58 -1.05 0.21
C PHE A 117 28.35 -2.05 1.08
N GLN A 118 28.15 -3.35 0.88
CA GLN A 118 28.80 -4.37 1.70
C GLN A 118 29.97 -5.03 0.96
N GLU A 119 29.90 -5.11 -0.37
CA GLU A 119 30.73 -6.03 -1.14
C GLU A 119 31.74 -5.33 -2.05
N ASN A 120 31.31 -4.91 -3.25
CA ASN A 120 32.21 -4.53 -4.34
C ASN A 120 32.05 -3.08 -4.82
N GLY A 121 31.11 -2.33 -4.25
CA GLY A 121 30.89 -0.93 -4.60
C GLY A 121 31.97 0.03 -4.11
N PRO A 122 31.83 1.33 -4.47
CA PRO A 122 32.88 2.32 -4.29
C PRO A 122 33.13 2.72 -2.84
N CYS A 123 32.19 2.40 -1.95
CA CYS A 123 32.32 2.58 -0.51
C CYS A 123 31.90 1.33 0.24
N THR A 124 32.19 1.30 1.53
CA THR A 124 31.87 0.18 2.41
C THR A 124 31.51 0.66 3.81
N PHE A 125 30.65 -0.12 4.45
CA PHE A 125 30.35 -0.04 5.88
C PHE A 125 31.10 -1.08 6.70
N ASN A 126 31.94 -1.91 6.05
CA ASN A 126 32.76 -2.91 6.72
C ASN A 126 33.65 -2.23 7.77
N GLY A 127 33.49 -2.64 9.03
CA GLY A 127 34.06 -1.95 10.19
C GLY A 127 33.01 -1.30 11.12
N GLY A 128 31.72 -1.30 10.75
CA GLY A 128 30.59 -1.03 11.64
C GLY A 128 30.28 0.45 11.91
N GLY A 129 30.70 1.37 11.03
CA GLY A 129 30.34 2.79 11.14
C GLY A 129 28.93 3.11 10.61
N ASP A 130 28.48 4.34 10.84
CA ASP A 130 27.20 4.89 10.34
C ASP A 130 27.32 5.70 9.04
N GLU A 131 28.56 5.92 8.58
CA GLU A 131 28.89 6.66 7.37
C GLU A 131 29.78 5.81 6.45
N PRO A 132 29.60 5.91 5.12
CA PRO A 132 30.36 5.13 4.17
C PRO A 132 31.82 5.57 4.11
N LYS A 133 32.74 4.62 4.00
CA LYS A 133 34.17 4.87 3.71
C LYS A 133 34.50 4.40 2.32
N LEU A 134 35.39 5.10 1.61
CA LEU A 134 35.86 4.64 0.29
C LEU A 134 36.41 3.20 0.39
N ASN A 135 35.94 2.35 -0.51
CA ASN A 135 36.40 0.97 -0.63
C ASN A 135 37.65 0.94 -1.52
N PRO A 136 38.84 0.62 -0.98
CA PRO A 136 40.06 0.53 -1.77
C PRO A 136 40.01 -0.62 -2.77
N ASN A 137 39.16 -1.62 -2.54
CA ASN A 137 39.02 -2.81 -3.37
C ASN A 137 37.78 -2.77 -4.28
N SER A 138 37.18 -1.58 -4.46
CA SER A 138 36.00 -1.45 -5.33
C SER A 138 36.28 -1.93 -6.75
N TRP A 139 35.26 -2.53 -7.37
CA TRP A 139 35.33 -2.94 -8.77
C TRP A 139 35.33 -1.74 -9.73
N ASN A 140 34.87 -0.56 -9.28
CA ASN A 140 35.00 0.66 -10.08
C ASN A 140 36.45 1.17 -10.17
N ASN A 141 37.41 0.52 -9.51
CA ASN A 141 38.83 0.71 -9.81
C ASN A 141 39.22 0.21 -11.23
N TYR A 142 38.35 -0.54 -11.92
CA TYR A 142 38.65 -1.10 -13.24
C TYR A 142 37.53 -0.94 -14.26
N ALA A 143 36.26 -1.04 -13.84
CA ALA A 143 35.11 -0.98 -14.74
C ALA A 143 34.17 0.16 -14.37
N ASN A 144 33.38 0.63 -15.34
CA ASN A 144 32.21 1.44 -15.06
C ASN A 144 31.13 0.51 -14.48
N MET A 145 30.80 0.69 -13.20
CA MET A 145 29.94 -0.22 -12.45
C MET A 145 28.49 0.25 -12.48
N LEU A 146 27.58 -0.65 -12.84
CA LEU A 146 26.14 -0.45 -12.81
C LEU A 146 25.51 -1.40 -11.79
N TYR A 147 24.81 -0.86 -10.80
CA TYR A 147 24.02 -1.61 -9.83
C TYR A 147 22.54 -1.39 -10.13
N VAL A 148 21.74 -2.46 -10.21
CA VAL A 148 20.32 -2.37 -10.56
C VAL A 148 19.47 -3.14 -9.58
N ASP A 149 18.46 -2.49 -9.02
CA ASP A 149 17.46 -3.17 -8.20
C ASP A 149 16.44 -3.86 -9.10
N GLN A 150 16.51 -5.18 -9.20
CA GLN A 150 15.63 -5.99 -10.03
C GLN A 150 15.16 -7.23 -9.28
N PRO A 151 13.93 -7.73 -9.52
CA PRO A 151 12.90 -7.18 -10.41
C PRO A 151 12.15 -5.95 -9.83
N ILE A 152 11.04 -5.52 -10.45
CA ILE A 152 10.24 -4.39 -9.97
C ILE A 152 9.74 -4.64 -8.55
N GLY A 153 9.86 -3.64 -7.67
CA GLY A 153 9.50 -3.74 -6.25
C GLY A 153 10.66 -4.11 -5.33
N VAL A 154 11.85 -4.35 -5.87
CA VAL A 154 13.10 -4.58 -5.11
C VAL A 154 13.79 -3.26 -4.81
N GLY A 155 14.40 -3.10 -3.63
CA GLY A 155 15.21 -1.93 -3.30
C GLY A 155 14.44 -0.63 -3.48
N PHE A 156 14.91 0.20 -4.41
CA PHE A 156 14.25 1.44 -4.79
C PHE A 156 13.35 1.33 -6.02
N SER A 157 13.31 0.18 -6.69
CA SER A 157 12.47 -0.07 -7.88
C SER A 157 11.00 -0.15 -7.52
N TYR A 158 10.13 0.48 -8.32
CA TYR A 158 8.70 0.59 -7.99
C TYR A 158 7.79 0.54 -9.21
N GLY A 159 6.50 0.29 -8.95
CA GLY A 159 5.42 0.29 -9.92
C GLY A 159 4.76 -1.08 -10.08
N THR A 160 4.11 -1.30 -11.21
CA THR A 160 3.43 -2.55 -11.56
C THR A 160 4.44 -3.67 -11.74
N ASN A 161 4.53 -4.57 -10.77
CA ASN A 161 5.36 -5.76 -10.85
C ASN A 161 4.55 -6.93 -11.46
N ASP A 162 4.93 -7.38 -12.65
CA ASP A 162 4.40 -8.56 -13.36
C ASP A 162 5.45 -9.67 -13.55
N VAL A 163 6.63 -9.52 -12.90
CA VAL A 163 7.74 -10.46 -12.99
C VAL A 163 7.63 -11.48 -11.85
N ASP A 164 7.51 -12.76 -12.22
CA ASP A 164 7.33 -13.89 -11.32
C ASP A 164 8.28 -15.06 -11.62
N SER A 165 9.23 -14.87 -12.54
CA SER A 165 10.25 -15.85 -12.92
C SER A 165 11.50 -15.19 -13.49
N THR A 166 12.61 -15.91 -13.45
CA THR A 166 13.91 -15.53 -14.02
C THR A 166 13.80 -15.22 -15.52
N VAL A 167 13.06 -16.06 -16.26
CA VAL A 167 12.87 -15.88 -17.71
C VAL A 167 12.08 -14.61 -18.02
N LYS A 168 11.12 -14.22 -17.17
CA LYS A 168 10.41 -12.93 -17.32
C LYS A 168 11.22 -11.72 -16.85
N ALA A 169 12.21 -11.91 -15.97
CA ALA A 169 13.10 -10.84 -15.54
C ALA A 169 14.12 -10.45 -16.63
N ALA A 170 14.62 -11.42 -17.40
CA ALA A 170 15.66 -11.21 -18.41
C ALA A 170 15.31 -10.12 -19.48
N PRO A 171 14.11 -10.10 -20.08
CA PRO A 171 13.71 -9.04 -21.01
C PRO A 171 13.67 -7.65 -20.38
N LYS A 172 13.34 -7.54 -19.09
CA LYS A 172 13.26 -6.24 -18.39
C LYS A 172 14.65 -5.64 -18.20
N VAL A 173 15.60 -6.46 -17.78
CA VAL A 173 17.01 -6.03 -17.64
C VAL A 173 17.66 -5.77 -19.00
N TRP A 174 17.32 -6.55 -20.03
CA TRP A 174 17.73 -6.23 -21.40
C TRP A 174 17.19 -4.85 -21.83
N SER A 175 15.91 -4.57 -21.59
CA SER A 175 15.28 -3.27 -21.91
C SER A 175 15.92 -2.11 -21.14
N LEU A 176 16.32 -2.33 -19.89
CA LEU A 176 17.12 -1.37 -19.12
C LEU A 176 18.45 -1.09 -19.81
N MET A 177 19.19 -2.13 -20.24
CA MET A 177 20.47 -1.96 -20.91
C MET A 177 20.34 -1.22 -22.26
N GLN A 178 19.29 -1.50 -23.02
CA GLN A 178 18.99 -0.73 -24.25
C GLN A 178 18.77 0.75 -23.94
N SER A 179 18.05 1.05 -22.87
CA SER A 179 17.78 2.42 -22.42
C SER A 179 19.06 3.09 -21.88
N PHE A 180 19.88 2.36 -21.14
CA PHE A 180 21.18 2.82 -20.64
C PHE A 180 22.09 3.24 -21.77
N TYR A 181 22.26 2.40 -22.79
CA TYR A 181 23.10 2.73 -23.95
C TYR A 181 22.55 3.87 -24.78
N THR A 182 21.23 4.03 -24.83
CA THR A 182 20.61 5.18 -25.49
C THR A 182 20.95 6.48 -24.75
N GLN A 183 20.90 6.47 -23.42
CA GLN A 183 21.21 7.62 -22.57
C GLN A 183 22.71 7.94 -22.51
N PHE A 184 23.54 6.91 -22.50
CA PHE A 184 24.98 7.01 -22.33
C PHE A 184 25.70 6.33 -23.52
N PRO A 185 25.59 6.93 -24.73
CA PRO A 185 26.07 6.32 -25.97
C PRO A 185 27.58 6.06 -26.00
N GLU A 186 28.37 6.78 -25.20
CA GLU A 186 29.81 6.57 -25.03
C GLU A 186 30.19 5.16 -24.53
N TYR A 187 29.23 4.44 -23.95
CA TYR A 187 29.42 3.08 -23.43
C TYR A 187 28.93 1.97 -24.37
N LYS A 188 28.22 2.28 -25.47
CA LYS A 188 27.61 1.28 -26.39
C LYS A 188 28.57 0.19 -26.89
N SER A 189 29.80 0.56 -27.22
CA SER A 189 30.79 -0.35 -27.82
C SER A 189 31.73 -0.99 -26.81
N ARG A 190 31.51 -0.77 -25.51
CA ARG A 190 32.40 -1.26 -24.45
C ARG A 190 32.19 -2.74 -24.22
N ASP A 191 33.26 -3.39 -23.79
CA ASP A 191 33.18 -4.74 -23.25
C ASP A 191 32.23 -4.73 -22.05
N PHE A 192 31.23 -5.62 -22.06
CA PHE A 192 30.20 -5.73 -21.04
C PHE A 192 30.34 -7.03 -20.24
N GLY A 193 30.32 -6.93 -18.91
CA GLY A 193 30.26 -8.09 -18.02
C GLY A 193 29.00 -8.08 -17.16
N LEU A 194 28.43 -9.27 -16.92
CA LEU A 194 27.38 -9.47 -15.92
C LEU A 194 27.95 -10.26 -14.74
N PHE A 195 27.78 -9.75 -13.53
CA PHE A 195 28.18 -10.41 -12.30
C PHE A 195 26.99 -10.51 -11.36
N THR A 196 26.80 -11.67 -10.78
CA THR A 196 25.63 -11.97 -9.96
C THR A 196 25.99 -12.82 -8.75
N GLU A 197 25.16 -12.81 -7.71
CA GLU A 197 25.35 -13.63 -6.50
C GLU A 197 24.09 -14.41 -6.10
N SER A 198 24.25 -15.57 -5.44
CA SER A 198 23.14 -16.29 -4.80
C SER A 198 22.15 -16.81 -5.84
N TYR A 199 20.88 -16.43 -5.74
CA TYR A 199 19.88 -16.59 -6.81
C TYR A 199 20.32 -16.02 -8.17
N GLY A 200 21.36 -15.19 -8.19
CA GLY A 200 22.10 -14.79 -9.37
C GLY A 200 22.57 -15.96 -10.25
N GLY A 201 22.73 -17.17 -9.71
CA GLY A 201 23.00 -18.36 -10.52
C GLY A 201 21.85 -18.75 -11.46
N HIS A 202 20.62 -18.25 -11.24
CA HIS A 202 19.51 -18.28 -12.20
C HIS A 202 19.59 -17.09 -13.16
N TYR A 203 19.74 -15.87 -12.62
CA TYR A 203 19.76 -14.62 -13.41
C TYR A 203 20.90 -14.58 -14.43
N GLY A 204 22.13 -14.83 -14.00
CA GLY A 204 23.34 -14.69 -14.80
C GLY A 204 23.28 -15.48 -16.12
N PRO A 205 23.09 -16.82 -16.07
CA PRO A 205 22.99 -17.63 -17.28
C PRO A 205 21.86 -17.21 -18.20
N GLU A 206 20.65 -17.03 -17.67
CA GLU A 206 19.48 -16.71 -18.48
C GLU A 206 19.57 -15.32 -19.11
N PHE A 207 20.09 -14.33 -18.38
CA PHE A 207 20.19 -12.97 -18.89
C PHE A 207 21.23 -12.88 -20.00
N ILE A 208 22.39 -13.53 -19.85
CA ILE A 208 23.39 -13.59 -20.92
C ILE A 208 22.84 -14.34 -22.14
N ASN A 209 22.20 -15.49 -21.94
CA ASN A 209 21.57 -16.25 -23.02
C ASN A 209 20.52 -15.39 -23.76
N HIS A 210 19.68 -14.65 -23.03
CA HIS A 210 18.72 -13.72 -23.60
C HIS A 210 19.42 -12.60 -24.39
N PHE A 211 20.46 -11.97 -23.84
CA PHE A 211 21.18 -10.87 -24.48
C PHE A 211 21.85 -11.32 -25.78
N GLN A 212 22.49 -12.48 -25.79
CA GLN A 212 23.10 -13.08 -26.98
C GLN A 212 22.03 -13.43 -28.03
N THR A 213 20.89 -13.95 -27.60
CA THR A 213 19.74 -14.22 -28.49
C THR A 213 19.22 -12.93 -29.13
N GLN A 214 19.08 -11.84 -28.37
CA GLN A 214 18.67 -10.55 -28.91
C GLN A 214 19.74 -9.95 -29.83
N ASN A 215 21.03 -10.06 -29.51
CA ASN A 215 22.12 -9.65 -30.39
C ASN A 215 22.05 -10.36 -31.76
N ALA A 216 21.80 -11.68 -31.76
CA ALA A 216 21.66 -12.43 -33.00
C ALA A 216 20.42 -11.99 -33.81
N LYS A 217 19.32 -11.62 -33.15
CA LYS A 217 18.13 -11.04 -33.80
C LYS A 217 18.40 -9.65 -34.37
N ILE A 218 19.20 -8.83 -33.67
CA ILE A 218 19.65 -7.51 -34.16
C ILE A 218 20.51 -7.68 -35.42
N ASP A 219 21.45 -8.63 -35.43
CA ASP A 219 22.29 -8.92 -36.60
C ASP A 219 21.48 -9.34 -37.84
N LYS A 220 20.35 -10.03 -37.62
CA LYS A 220 19.39 -10.42 -38.68
C LYS A 220 18.40 -9.31 -39.04
N GLY A 221 18.38 -8.19 -38.33
CA GLY A 221 17.42 -7.10 -38.51
C GLY A 221 16.00 -7.43 -38.02
N GLU A 222 15.81 -8.51 -37.25
CA GLU A 222 14.50 -8.93 -36.70
C GLU A 222 14.06 -8.05 -35.52
N VAL A 223 15.03 -7.50 -34.77
CA VAL A 223 14.80 -6.61 -33.63
C VAL A 223 15.66 -5.36 -33.80
N LYS A 224 15.10 -4.18 -33.53
CA LYS A 224 15.88 -2.93 -33.45
C LYS A 224 16.43 -2.77 -32.04
N GLY A 225 17.73 -2.55 -31.92
CA GLY A 225 18.41 -2.34 -30.64
C GLY A 225 19.91 -2.19 -30.81
N GLU A 226 20.58 -1.87 -29.71
CA GLU A 226 22.03 -1.82 -29.58
C GLU A 226 22.56 -3.19 -29.16
N LYS A 227 23.57 -3.68 -29.87
CA LYS A 227 24.22 -4.94 -29.50
C LYS A 227 24.99 -4.77 -28.20
N ILE A 228 24.76 -5.69 -27.26
CA ILE A 228 25.51 -5.73 -26.00
C ILE A 228 26.74 -6.60 -26.20
N LYS A 229 27.94 -6.03 -26.15
CA LYS A 229 29.20 -6.79 -26.32
C LYS A 229 29.56 -7.56 -25.05
N VAL A 230 28.82 -8.64 -24.79
CA VAL A 230 29.03 -9.51 -23.62
C VAL A 230 30.39 -10.20 -23.73
N VAL A 231 31.25 -10.01 -22.73
CA VAL A 231 32.58 -10.63 -22.65
C VAL A 231 32.79 -11.44 -21.38
N ALA A 232 31.99 -11.22 -20.34
CA ALA A 232 32.18 -11.84 -19.03
C ALA A 232 30.85 -12.19 -18.35
N LEU A 233 30.81 -13.34 -17.69
CA LEU A 233 29.78 -13.74 -16.74
C LEU A 233 30.46 -14.22 -15.44
N GLY A 234 30.16 -13.57 -14.33
CA GLY A 234 30.56 -14.03 -12.99
C GLY A 234 29.35 -14.47 -12.16
N VAL A 235 29.43 -15.64 -11.55
CA VAL A 235 28.41 -16.16 -10.62
C VAL A 235 29.10 -16.44 -9.28
N ASN A 236 28.80 -15.62 -8.28
CA ASN A 236 29.24 -15.79 -6.90
C ASN A 236 28.26 -16.66 -6.14
N ASN A 237 28.76 -17.67 -5.41
CA ASN A 237 27.97 -18.48 -4.47
C ASN A 237 26.58 -18.80 -5.06
N GLY A 238 26.57 -19.40 -6.25
CA GLY A 238 25.38 -19.45 -7.10
C GLY A 238 24.43 -20.58 -6.74
N TRP A 239 23.14 -20.28 -6.72
CA TRP A 239 22.07 -21.26 -6.87
C TRP A 239 21.79 -21.40 -8.37
N ILE A 240 22.09 -22.55 -8.98
CA ILE A 240 22.12 -22.77 -10.44
C ILE A 240 21.26 -23.98 -10.81
N ASP A 241 21.36 -25.04 -10.02
CA ASP A 241 20.79 -26.34 -10.29
C ASP A 241 20.34 -27.01 -9.00
N ALA A 242 19.15 -26.61 -8.56
CA ALA A 242 18.56 -27.02 -7.30
C ALA A 242 18.62 -28.54 -7.11
N ARG A 243 18.24 -29.31 -8.15
CA ARG A 243 18.17 -30.78 -8.08
C ARG A 243 19.45 -31.37 -7.52
N ASN A 244 20.60 -30.98 -8.08
CA ASN A 244 21.88 -31.51 -7.64
C ASN A 244 22.41 -30.80 -6.39
N GLN A 245 22.24 -29.48 -6.28
CA GLN A 245 22.76 -28.71 -5.15
C GLN A 245 22.13 -29.10 -3.81
N TYR A 246 20.85 -29.49 -3.79
CA TYR A 246 20.21 -30.08 -2.60
C TYR A 246 20.93 -31.34 -2.11
N ARG A 247 21.36 -32.21 -3.04
CA ARG A 247 22.11 -33.41 -2.67
C ARG A 247 23.51 -33.07 -2.17
N ASP A 248 24.11 -32.02 -2.76
CA ASP A 248 25.44 -31.54 -2.44
C ASP A 248 25.51 -30.87 -1.05
N TYR A 249 24.37 -30.39 -0.49
CA TYR A 249 24.29 -29.95 0.92
C TYR A 249 24.76 -31.01 1.90
N LEU A 250 24.42 -32.28 1.67
CA LEU A 250 24.79 -33.37 2.58
C LEU A 250 26.30 -33.59 2.58
N ASP A 251 26.91 -33.57 1.39
CA ASP A 251 28.33 -33.79 1.21
C ASP A 251 29.15 -32.64 1.79
N TYR A 252 28.65 -31.40 1.65
CA TYR A 252 29.24 -30.26 2.33
C TYR A 252 29.06 -30.37 3.85
N ALA A 253 27.86 -30.66 4.35
CA ALA A 253 27.56 -30.72 5.77
C ALA A 253 28.39 -31.78 6.54
N ILE A 254 28.67 -32.94 5.93
CA ILE A 254 29.48 -34.00 6.56
C ILE A 254 30.99 -33.75 6.44
N ASN A 255 31.44 -33.09 5.37
CA ASN A 255 32.86 -32.85 5.08
C ASN A 255 33.33 -31.41 5.33
N ASN A 256 32.48 -30.57 5.93
CA ASN A 256 32.79 -29.17 6.21
C ASN A 256 34.05 -29.07 7.09
N THR A 257 35.01 -28.26 6.65
CA THR A 257 36.33 -28.13 7.30
C THR A 257 36.34 -27.15 8.48
N TYR A 258 35.29 -26.35 8.66
CA TYR A 258 35.16 -25.40 9.76
C TYR A 258 34.37 -26.00 10.93
N ASN A 259 33.18 -26.53 10.65
CA ASN A 259 32.32 -27.17 11.63
C ASN A 259 31.55 -28.31 10.96
N LYS A 260 31.74 -29.53 11.45
CA LYS A 260 31.03 -30.71 10.92
C LYS A 260 29.57 -30.64 11.38
N LEU A 261 28.66 -30.38 10.44
CA LEU A 261 27.25 -30.09 10.74
C LEU A 261 26.45 -31.36 11.00
N ILE A 262 26.77 -32.46 10.31
CA ILE A 262 26.09 -33.76 10.45
C ILE A 262 27.10 -34.90 10.59
N ASP A 263 26.68 -36.00 11.22
CA ASP A 263 27.43 -37.24 11.29
C ASP A 263 27.01 -38.24 10.20
N GLN A 264 27.68 -39.40 10.13
CA GLN A 264 27.41 -40.41 9.10
C GLN A 264 25.97 -40.98 9.20
N PRO A 265 25.44 -41.35 10.39
CA PRO A 265 24.05 -41.78 10.51
C PRO A 265 23.05 -40.75 9.99
N LYS A 266 23.22 -39.47 10.34
CA LYS A 266 22.32 -38.41 9.86
C LYS A 266 22.47 -38.19 8.35
N TYR A 267 23.68 -38.26 7.82
CA TYR A 267 23.90 -38.23 6.38
C TYR A 267 23.17 -39.37 5.66
N ASP A 268 23.27 -40.61 6.15
CA ASP A 268 22.61 -41.77 5.53
C ASP A 268 21.07 -41.65 5.59
N GLU A 269 20.54 -41.07 6.68
CA GLU A 269 19.12 -40.76 6.83
C GLU A 269 18.65 -39.72 5.79
N LEU A 270 19.34 -38.58 5.72
CA LEU A 270 18.97 -37.49 4.82
C LEU A 270 19.21 -37.84 3.35
N ALA A 271 20.23 -38.63 3.02
CA ALA A 271 20.45 -39.13 1.68
C ALA A 271 19.29 -40.01 1.21
N LYS A 272 18.78 -40.90 2.09
CA LYS A 272 17.57 -41.69 1.79
C LYS A 272 16.33 -40.81 1.65
N ALA A 273 16.18 -39.78 2.48
CA ALA A 273 15.07 -38.83 2.36
C ALA A 273 15.14 -38.04 1.04
N TYR A 274 16.34 -37.63 0.62
CA TYR A 274 16.55 -36.99 -0.68
C TYR A 274 16.11 -37.92 -1.82
N ASP A 275 16.61 -39.16 -1.87
CA ASP A 275 16.33 -40.10 -2.95
C ASP A 275 14.85 -40.50 -3.02
N LYS A 276 14.19 -40.53 -1.86
CA LYS A 276 12.78 -40.92 -1.74
C LYS A 276 11.81 -39.77 -2.05
N ASP A 277 12.06 -38.59 -1.51
CA ASP A 277 11.07 -37.51 -1.45
C ASP A 277 11.47 -36.31 -2.34
N CYS A 278 12.72 -35.82 -2.26
CA CYS A 278 13.16 -34.63 -3.01
C CYS A 278 13.47 -34.92 -4.49
N ALA A 279 14.33 -35.90 -4.79
CA ALA A 279 14.79 -36.16 -6.16
C ALA A 279 13.64 -36.48 -7.14
N PRO A 280 12.65 -37.34 -6.79
CA PRO A 280 11.54 -37.62 -7.71
C PRO A 280 10.60 -36.43 -7.94
N ALA A 281 10.55 -35.48 -6.99
CA ALA A 281 9.81 -34.24 -7.17
C ALA A 281 10.58 -33.28 -8.10
N MET A 282 11.90 -33.17 -7.92
CA MET A 282 12.77 -32.35 -8.76
C MET A 282 12.84 -32.83 -10.21
N ASP A 283 12.73 -34.13 -10.46
CA ASP A 283 12.69 -34.68 -11.84
C ASP A 283 11.49 -34.15 -12.65
N LYS A 284 10.47 -33.62 -11.98
CA LYS A 284 9.30 -32.97 -12.61
C LYS A 284 9.46 -31.45 -12.77
N CYS A 285 10.54 -30.86 -12.24
CA CYS A 285 10.85 -29.44 -12.26
C CYS A 285 12.29 -29.20 -12.76
N THR A 286 12.59 -29.56 -14.00
CA THR A 286 13.95 -29.42 -14.55
C THR A 286 14.09 -28.29 -15.55
N ALA A 287 13.01 -27.90 -16.23
CA ALA A 287 13.05 -26.89 -17.28
C ALA A 287 12.98 -25.44 -16.74
N PRO A 288 13.71 -24.49 -17.36
CA PRO A 288 13.62 -23.05 -17.06
C PRO A 288 12.21 -22.47 -17.18
N GLU A 289 11.35 -23.07 -18.00
CA GLU A 289 9.92 -22.80 -18.09
C GLU A 289 9.16 -24.12 -18.08
N GLY A 290 7.98 -24.18 -17.45
CA GLY A 290 7.23 -25.43 -17.34
C GLY A 290 6.23 -25.45 -16.18
N ASN A 291 5.89 -26.64 -15.71
CA ASN A 291 4.85 -26.88 -14.70
C ASN A 291 5.18 -26.25 -13.33
N ASN A 292 4.54 -25.12 -13.02
CA ASN A 292 4.74 -24.39 -11.77
C ASN A 292 4.34 -25.22 -10.55
N GLU A 293 3.23 -25.95 -10.62
CA GLU A 293 2.74 -26.76 -9.51
C GLU A 293 3.74 -27.86 -9.12
N ALA A 294 4.37 -28.48 -10.12
CA ALA A 294 5.42 -29.48 -9.89
C ALA A 294 6.65 -28.86 -9.22
N CYS A 295 7.05 -27.66 -9.63
CA CYS A 295 8.18 -26.94 -9.04
C CYS A 295 7.94 -26.51 -7.59
N VAL A 296 6.76 -25.97 -7.29
CA VAL A 296 6.36 -25.61 -5.91
C VAL A 296 6.30 -26.85 -5.01
N ALA A 297 5.79 -27.97 -5.54
CA ALA A 297 5.78 -29.23 -4.81
C ALA A 297 7.21 -29.75 -4.53
N ALA A 298 8.12 -29.57 -5.49
CA ALA A 298 9.51 -29.98 -5.35
C ALA A 298 10.25 -29.14 -4.29
N GLU A 299 10.01 -27.83 -4.23
CA GLU A 299 10.52 -26.94 -3.17
C GLU A 299 10.12 -27.43 -1.78
N THR A 300 8.82 -27.69 -1.60
CA THR A 300 8.29 -28.20 -0.33
C THR A 300 8.89 -29.55 0.04
N ALA A 301 9.06 -30.45 -0.93
CA ALA A 301 9.63 -31.77 -0.69
C ALA A 301 11.11 -31.67 -0.27
N CYS A 302 11.90 -30.87 -0.98
CA CYS A 302 13.34 -30.73 -0.74
C CYS A 302 13.64 -29.94 0.55
N PHE A 303 12.87 -28.89 0.85
CA PHE A 303 12.99 -28.17 2.12
C PHE A 303 12.76 -29.10 3.32
N ASN A 304 11.67 -29.87 3.29
CA ASN A 304 11.33 -30.78 4.38
C ASN A 304 12.31 -31.96 4.51
N ALA A 305 12.81 -32.46 3.38
CA ALA A 305 13.72 -33.61 3.37
C ALA A 305 15.15 -33.23 3.77
N ILE A 306 15.62 -32.01 3.45
CA ILE A 306 17.04 -31.64 3.52
C ILE A 306 17.31 -30.37 4.31
N GLU A 307 16.75 -29.22 3.91
CA GLU A 307 17.09 -27.94 4.53
C GLU A 307 16.65 -27.87 5.99
N ALA A 308 15.35 -28.06 6.26
CA ALA A 308 14.80 -27.93 7.61
C ALA A 308 15.48 -28.87 8.63
N PRO A 309 15.77 -30.15 8.32
CA PRO A 309 16.53 -31.02 9.22
C PRO A 309 17.95 -30.55 9.54
N ILE A 310 18.64 -29.90 8.59
CA ILE A 310 20.01 -29.41 8.79
C ILE A 310 19.99 -28.07 9.54
N GLU A 311 19.11 -27.14 9.18
CA GLU A 311 18.95 -25.86 9.88
C GLU A 311 18.52 -26.04 11.35
N ALA A 312 17.73 -27.08 11.64
CA ALA A 312 17.32 -27.42 12.99
C ALA A 312 18.49 -27.79 13.93
N ILE A 313 19.71 -27.95 13.43
CA ILE A 313 20.90 -28.33 14.21
C ILE A 313 21.36 -27.18 15.15
N LYS A 314 20.74 -25.99 15.10
CA LYS A 314 20.89 -24.84 16.04
C LYS A 314 22.32 -24.30 16.23
N GLN A 315 23.25 -24.61 15.33
CA GLN A 315 24.68 -24.37 15.57
C GLN A 315 25.40 -23.51 14.52
N PHE A 316 24.72 -23.03 13.47
CA PHE A 316 25.39 -22.27 12.41
C PHE A 316 24.44 -21.32 11.67
N ASN A 317 25.00 -20.33 10.97
CA ASN A 317 24.30 -19.46 10.04
C ASN A 317 24.43 -19.98 8.59
N VAL A 318 23.34 -19.96 7.83
CA VAL A 318 23.28 -20.52 6.46
C VAL A 318 24.21 -19.82 5.46
N TYR A 319 24.59 -18.56 5.72
CA TYR A 319 25.50 -17.77 4.88
C TYR A 319 26.97 -17.84 5.35
N ASP A 320 27.23 -18.27 6.59
CA ASP A 320 28.58 -18.51 7.12
C ASP A 320 28.55 -19.54 8.26
N VAL A 321 29.00 -20.77 7.96
CA VAL A 321 29.00 -21.88 8.92
C VAL A 321 29.88 -21.66 10.15
N ARG A 322 30.78 -20.67 10.13
CA ARG A 322 31.68 -20.34 11.24
C ARG A 322 30.96 -19.50 12.30
N ALA A 323 29.85 -18.85 11.95
CA ALA A 323 29.07 -17.98 12.81
C ALA A 323 27.75 -18.65 13.24
N LYS A 324 27.22 -18.25 14.40
CA LYS A 324 25.87 -18.64 14.86
C LYS A 324 24.84 -17.55 14.58
N ASP A 325 25.21 -16.31 14.86
CA ASP A 325 24.48 -15.11 14.46
C ASP A 325 25.34 -14.38 13.44
N ASP A 326 24.78 -14.07 12.28
CA ASP A 326 25.51 -13.31 11.28
C ASP A 326 25.33 -11.81 11.53
N LYS A 327 26.44 -11.17 11.89
CA LYS A 327 26.56 -9.73 12.09
C LYS A 327 27.52 -9.11 11.06
N PHE A 328 28.07 -9.90 10.14
CA PHE A 328 29.05 -9.48 9.16
C PHE A 328 28.74 -10.06 7.77
N PRO A 329 28.53 -9.22 6.75
CA PRO A 329 28.79 -7.77 6.74
C PRO A 329 27.75 -6.96 7.53
N PRO A 330 28.14 -5.82 8.11
CA PRO A 330 27.24 -4.98 8.90
C PRO A 330 26.13 -4.39 8.02
N ASN A 331 24.90 -4.44 8.52
CA ASN A 331 23.72 -3.94 7.83
C ASN A 331 23.42 -2.45 8.11
N THR A 332 24.36 -1.73 8.74
CA THR A 332 24.21 -0.31 9.12
C THR A 332 23.97 0.60 7.92
N TYR A 333 24.43 0.21 6.73
CA TYR A 333 24.19 0.94 5.48
C TYR A 333 22.69 1.11 5.17
N MET A 334 21.82 0.20 5.61
CA MET A 334 20.38 0.29 5.39
C MET A 334 19.76 1.49 6.11
N LYS A 335 20.27 1.85 7.30
CA LYS A 335 19.87 3.08 8.00
C LYS A 335 20.37 4.30 7.24
N TYR A 336 21.61 4.27 6.76
CA TYR A 336 22.23 5.36 6.02
C TYR A 336 21.51 5.68 4.70
N ILE A 337 21.24 4.67 3.88
CA ILE A 337 20.66 4.85 2.54
C ILE A 337 19.20 5.34 2.59
N ASN A 338 18.51 5.11 3.71
CA ASN A 338 17.15 5.60 3.99
C ASN A 338 17.11 7.00 4.59
N LYS A 339 18.25 7.63 4.90
CA LYS A 339 18.27 9.03 5.35
C LYS A 339 17.65 9.91 4.24
N PRO A 340 16.68 10.81 4.54
CA PRO A 340 15.98 11.59 3.53
C PRO A 340 16.91 12.39 2.60
N GLU A 341 18.01 12.92 3.13
CA GLU A 341 19.03 13.64 2.37
C GLU A 341 19.79 12.73 1.40
N VAL A 342 20.09 11.49 1.80
CA VAL A 342 20.75 10.50 0.94
C VAL A 342 19.79 10.07 -0.17
N MET A 343 18.56 9.70 0.17
CA MET A 343 17.52 9.36 -0.80
C MET A 343 17.27 10.48 -1.81
N LYS A 344 17.22 11.73 -1.33
CA LYS A 344 17.08 12.90 -2.19
C LYS A 344 18.29 13.08 -3.12
N ALA A 345 19.50 12.94 -2.57
CA ALA A 345 20.76 13.11 -3.30
C ALA A 345 20.95 12.07 -4.40
N ILE A 346 20.49 10.84 -4.18
CA ILE A 346 20.54 9.75 -5.17
C ILE A 346 19.29 9.68 -6.05
N GLY A 347 18.31 10.56 -5.80
CA GLY A 347 17.05 10.58 -6.53
C GLY A 347 16.22 9.30 -6.38
N ALA A 348 16.25 8.68 -5.22
CA ALA A 348 15.32 7.61 -4.85
C ALA A 348 13.92 8.18 -4.54
N LYS A 349 12.87 7.47 -4.95
CA LYS A 349 11.46 7.86 -4.76
C LYS A 349 10.68 6.97 -3.80
N SER A 350 11.13 5.73 -3.61
CA SER A 350 10.59 4.80 -2.61
C SER A 350 11.57 4.66 -1.45
N GLN A 351 11.09 4.28 -0.27
CA GLN A 351 11.98 3.85 0.81
C GLN A 351 12.72 2.58 0.40
N TYR A 352 13.96 2.45 0.87
CA TYR A 352 14.82 1.30 0.59
C TYR A 352 14.36 0.08 1.37
N GLN A 353 14.16 -1.03 0.67
CA GLN A 353 13.98 -2.35 1.27
C GLN A 353 15.03 -3.29 0.67
N GLU A 354 15.88 -3.87 1.52
CA GLU A 354 16.98 -4.74 1.05
C GLU A 354 16.44 -5.97 0.31
N CYS A 355 15.58 -6.76 0.95
CA CYS A 355 14.94 -7.94 0.35
C CYS A 355 13.43 -7.94 0.62
N PRO A 356 12.63 -7.15 -0.11
CA PRO A 356 11.18 -7.11 0.08
C PRO A 356 10.51 -8.47 -0.20
N GLN A 357 9.50 -8.80 0.61
CA GLN A 357 8.80 -10.09 0.54
C GLN A 357 8.01 -10.28 -0.77
N ALA A 358 7.43 -9.21 -1.33
CA ALA A 358 6.50 -9.32 -2.45
C ALA A 358 7.13 -9.85 -3.76
N PRO A 359 8.34 -9.43 -4.18
CA PRO A 359 9.06 -10.09 -5.27
C PRO A 359 9.40 -11.55 -4.97
N TYR A 360 9.86 -11.87 -3.76
CA TYR A 360 10.18 -13.24 -3.35
C TYR A 360 8.95 -14.17 -3.47
N ASP A 361 7.82 -13.78 -2.88
CA ASP A 361 6.58 -14.58 -2.89
C ASP A 361 6.11 -14.96 -4.29
N LYS A 362 6.37 -14.10 -5.29
CA LYS A 362 6.00 -14.37 -6.69
C LYS A 362 6.87 -15.43 -7.33
N PHE A 363 8.17 -15.38 -7.10
CA PHE A 363 9.11 -16.37 -7.62
C PHE A 363 8.87 -17.72 -6.93
N THR A 364 8.62 -17.72 -5.62
CA THR A 364 8.23 -18.92 -4.88
C THR A 364 6.88 -19.47 -5.36
N ALA A 365 5.90 -18.62 -5.69
CA ALA A 365 4.60 -19.07 -6.20
C ALA A 365 4.68 -19.80 -7.55
N THR A 366 5.75 -19.61 -8.32
CA THR A 366 6.00 -20.34 -9.58
C THR A 366 7.00 -21.49 -9.41
N GLY A 367 7.59 -21.63 -8.21
CA GLY A 367 8.66 -22.58 -7.91
C GLY A 367 9.94 -22.29 -8.69
N ASP A 368 10.18 -21.03 -9.10
CA ASP A 368 11.28 -20.65 -10.00
C ASP A 368 12.66 -21.04 -9.41
N GLY A 369 12.80 -20.99 -8.08
CA GLY A 369 14.02 -21.41 -7.39
C GLY A 369 14.37 -22.88 -7.59
N GLN A 370 13.41 -23.74 -7.91
CA GLN A 370 13.66 -25.16 -8.13
C GLN A 370 14.04 -25.50 -9.58
N ARG A 371 13.88 -24.55 -10.49
CA ARG A 371 14.23 -24.74 -11.90
C ARG A 371 15.74 -24.78 -12.07
N SER A 372 16.19 -25.52 -13.08
CA SER A 372 17.61 -25.63 -13.40
C SER A 372 18.00 -24.69 -14.53
N PHE A 373 19.05 -23.91 -14.31
CA PHE A 373 19.72 -23.08 -15.31
C PHE A 373 21.09 -23.63 -15.70
N LEU A 374 21.40 -24.88 -15.30
CA LEU A 374 22.66 -25.55 -15.59
C LEU A 374 22.92 -25.66 -17.10
N GLU A 375 21.93 -26.10 -17.87
CA GLU A 375 22.05 -26.22 -19.32
C GLU A 375 22.24 -24.85 -20.00
N THR A 376 21.53 -23.83 -19.50
CA THR A 376 21.67 -22.45 -19.99
C THR A 376 23.08 -21.92 -19.73
N LEU A 377 23.62 -22.16 -18.53
CA LEU A 377 25.02 -21.82 -18.21
C LEU A 377 25.99 -22.57 -19.12
N GLY A 378 25.75 -23.87 -19.36
CA GLY A 378 26.54 -24.67 -20.32
C GLY A 378 26.54 -24.06 -21.73
N LYS A 379 25.40 -23.60 -22.24
CA LYS A 379 25.32 -22.89 -23.53
C LYS A 379 26.17 -21.61 -23.53
N VAL A 380 26.13 -20.82 -22.45
CA VAL A 380 26.95 -19.60 -22.35
C VAL A 380 28.44 -19.93 -22.39
N THR A 381 28.88 -21.01 -21.73
CA THR A 381 30.30 -21.45 -21.77
C THR A 381 30.77 -21.90 -23.15
N GLN A 382 29.86 -22.24 -24.07
CA GLN A 382 30.19 -22.59 -25.45
C GLN A 382 30.37 -21.36 -26.37
N THR A 383 30.17 -20.15 -25.84
CA THR A 383 30.40 -18.88 -26.54
C THR A 383 31.74 -18.26 -26.16
N ASP A 384 32.11 -17.12 -26.75
CA ASP A 384 33.35 -16.39 -26.43
C ASP A 384 33.30 -15.64 -25.08
N VAL A 385 32.26 -15.84 -24.27
CA VAL A 385 32.10 -15.22 -22.95
C VAL A 385 33.03 -15.90 -21.94
N GLN A 386 33.82 -15.12 -21.21
CA GLN A 386 34.63 -15.60 -20.09
C GLN A 386 33.72 -15.83 -18.87
N VAL A 387 33.57 -17.08 -18.46
CA VAL A 387 32.70 -17.50 -17.35
C VAL A 387 33.53 -17.82 -16.13
N LEU A 388 33.13 -17.24 -15.00
CA LEU A 388 33.68 -17.53 -13.69
C LEU A 388 32.56 -17.89 -12.72
N VAL A 389 32.63 -19.08 -12.15
CA VAL A 389 31.82 -19.45 -10.99
C VAL A 389 32.76 -19.56 -9.81
N TRP A 390 32.55 -18.76 -8.77
CA TRP A 390 33.34 -18.87 -7.56
C TRP A 390 32.44 -19.02 -6.34
N ALA A 391 32.98 -19.54 -5.24
CA ALA A 391 32.23 -19.67 -4.01
C ALA A 391 33.14 -19.56 -2.79
N GLY A 392 32.66 -18.86 -1.77
CA GLY A 392 33.24 -18.86 -0.43
C GLY A 392 33.09 -20.24 0.20
N ASP A 393 34.13 -20.73 0.86
CA ASP A 393 34.13 -22.09 1.40
C ASP A 393 33.45 -22.25 2.76
N ALA A 394 33.08 -21.14 3.40
CA ALA A 394 32.26 -21.12 4.61
C ALA A 394 30.76 -20.93 4.33
N ASP A 395 30.36 -20.69 3.08
CA ASP A 395 28.94 -20.59 2.70
C ASP A 395 28.29 -21.99 2.68
N TRP A 396 27.13 -22.12 3.30
CA TRP A 396 26.35 -23.36 3.29
C TRP A 396 25.27 -23.34 2.21
N ILE A 397 24.45 -22.29 2.17
CA ILE A 397 23.25 -22.20 1.32
C ILE A 397 23.58 -22.27 -0.17
N CYS A 398 24.76 -21.78 -0.59
CA CYS A 398 25.26 -21.96 -1.95
C CYS A 398 26.71 -22.44 -1.95
N ASN A 399 26.96 -23.48 -1.14
CA ASN A 399 28.30 -24.00 -0.89
C ASN A 399 29.14 -24.31 -2.13
N TYR A 400 30.46 -24.28 -1.91
CA TYR A 400 31.45 -24.48 -2.97
C TYR A 400 31.41 -25.88 -3.60
N VAL A 401 30.93 -26.91 -2.90
CA VAL A 401 30.86 -28.29 -3.42
C VAL A 401 29.81 -28.37 -4.52
N GLY A 402 28.61 -27.83 -4.26
CA GLY A 402 27.54 -27.77 -5.25
C GLY A 402 27.93 -26.94 -6.47
N ASN A 403 28.50 -25.76 -6.25
CA ASN A 403 29.00 -24.90 -7.34
C ASN A 403 30.11 -25.57 -8.16
N PHE A 404 31.08 -26.23 -7.52
CA PHE A 404 32.14 -26.96 -8.21
C PHE A 404 31.59 -28.08 -9.10
N ARG A 405 30.63 -28.85 -8.58
CA ARG A 405 30.01 -29.95 -9.33
C ARG A 405 29.15 -29.44 -10.47
N ALA A 406 28.43 -28.33 -10.31
CA ALA A 406 27.71 -27.67 -11.40
C ALA A 406 28.67 -27.28 -12.54
N VAL A 407 29.80 -26.62 -12.23
CA VAL A 407 30.81 -26.27 -13.24
C VAL A 407 31.43 -27.50 -13.89
N THR A 408 31.68 -28.55 -13.10
CA THR A 408 32.25 -29.80 -13.62
C THR A 408 31.31 -30.47 -14.62
N ARG A 409 29.99 -30.51 -14.33
CA ARG A 409 28.96 -31.07 -15.21
C ARG A 409 28.90 -30.36 -16.57
N ILE A 410 28.98 -29.03 -16.59
CA ILE A 410 28.94 -28.26 -17.85
C ILE A 410 30.28 -28.23 -18.59
N GLY A 411 31.40 -28.28 -17.86
CA GLY A 411 32.75 -28.26 -18.44
C GLY A 411 33.18 -29.59 -19.03
N GLY A 412 32.53 -30.69 -18.63
CA GLY A 412 32.75 -32.03 -19.15
C GLY A 412 34.15 -32.59 -18.89
N PRO A 413 34.56 -33.65 -19.62
CA PRO A 413 35.81 -34.36 -19.38
C PRO A 413 37.07 -33.50 -19.47
N ASP A 414 37.06 -32.46 -20.31
CA ASP A 414 38.21 -31.57 -20.46
C ASP A 414 38.38 -30.69 -19.22
N PHE A 415 37.27 -30.18 -18.66
CA PHE A 415 37.32 -29.46 -17.39
C PHE A 415 37.72 -30.41 -16.27
N GLU A 416 37.15 -31.62 -16.19
CA GLU A 416 37.53 -32.63 -15.19
C GLU A 416 39.03 -32.93 -15.17
N LYS A 417 39.66 -33.06 -16.35
CA LYS A 417 41.10 -33.30 -16.49
C LYS A 417 41.98 -32.07 -16.21
N ALA A 418 41.42 -30.86 -16.22
CA ALA A 418 42.19 -29.67 -15.93
C ALA A 418 42.72 -29.69 -14.49
N GLU A 419 43.93 -29.18 -14.31
CA GLU A 419 44.61 -29.19 -13.01
C GLU A 419 43.97 -28.19 -12.04
N MET A 420 43.74 -28.61 -10.79
CA MET A 420 43.40 -27.73 -9.68
C MET A 420 44.67 -27.02 -9.19
N LYS A 421 44.65 -25.70 -9.11
CA LYS A 421 45.82 -24.89 -8.75
C LYS A 421 45.54 -24.03 -7.53
N ASP A 422 46.57 -23.79 -6.73
CA ASP A 422 46.49 -22.87 -5.60
C ASP A 422 46.40 -21.43 -6.07
N PHE A 423 45.43 -20.68 -5.55
CA PHE A 423 45.37 -19.24 -5.73
C PHE A 423 46.19 -18.54 -4.63
N MET A 424 47.28 -17.90 -5.04
CA MET A 424 48.22 -17.22 -4.15
C MET A 424 48.08 -15.70 -4.31
N LEU A 425 47.88 -15.00 -3.21
CA LEU A 425 47.89 -13.54 -3.16
C LEU A 425 48.74 -13.09 -1.97
N ASP A 426 49.70 -12.22 -2.20
CA ASP A 426 50.68 -11.75 -1.21
C ASP A 426 51.35 -12.88 -0.42
N GLY A 427 51.69 -13.96 -1.11
CA GLY A 427 52.39 -15.13 -0.55
C GLY A 427 51.53 -16.04 0.31
N LYS A 428 50.23 -15.76 0.43
CA LYS A 428 49.27 -16.59 1.15
C LYS A 428 48.38 -17.34 0.17
N LYS A 429 48.11 -18.62 0.47
CA LYS A 429 47.07 -19.38 -0.22
C LYS A 429 45.72 -18.83 0.19
N LYS A 430 44.99 -18.25 -0.75
CA LYS A 430 43.68 -17.61 -0.56
C LYS A 430 42.53 -18.42 -1.14
N GLY A 431 42.84 -19.51 -1.80
CA GLY A 431 41.86 -20.35 -2.44
C GLY A 431 42.50 -21.33 -3.41
N GLU A 432 41.65 -21.93 -4.22
CA GLU A 432 42.01 -22.87 -5.28
C GLU A 432 41.19 -22.54 -6.50
N TYR A 433 41.76 -22.72 -7.68
CA TYR A 433 41.07 -22.45 -8.92
C TYR A 433 41.39 -23.49 -9.97
N LYS A 434 40.49 -23.60 -10.94
CA LYS A 434 40.58 -24.52 -12.05
C LYS A 434 39.99 -23.86 -13.27
N THR A 435 40.75 -23.84 -14.36
CA THR A 435 40.35 -23.17 -15.60
C THR A 435 40.57 -24.09 -16.79
N ASN A 436 39.57 -24.14 -17.67
CA ASN A 436 39.70 -24.71 -19.00
C ASN A 436 39.03 -23.79 -20.00
N LYS A 437 39.80 -23.33 -21.00
CA LYS A 437 39.36 -22.33 -21.98
C LYS A 437 38.78 -21.09 -21.27
N ASN A 438 37.54 -20.73 -21.60
CA ASN A 438 36.80 -19.59 -21.07
C ASN A 438 36.00 -19.92 -19.80
N LEU A 439 36.03 -21.16 -19.28
CA LEU A 439 35.32 -21.54 -18.05
C LEU A 439 36.31 -21.69 -16.88
N SER A 440 36.06 -20.95 -15.80
CA SER A 440 36.84 -21.01 -14.56
C SER A 440 35.94 -21.30 -13.36
N TRP A 441 36.45 -22.15 -12.46
CA TRP A 441 35.94 -22.32 -11.12
C TRP A 441 36.97 -21.83 -10.10
N MET A 442 36.51 -21.22 -9.01
CA MET A 442 37.38 -20.82 -7.91
C MET A 442 36.71 -21.03 -6.55
N ARG A 443 37.38 -21.76 -5.66
CA ARG A 443 37.06 -21.78 -4.23
C ARG A 443 37.86 -20.67 -3.55
N VAL A 444 37.18 -19.84 -2.78
CA VAL A 444 37.79 -18.76 -2.01
C VAL A 444 37.76 -19.14 -0.53
N PHE A 445 38.93 -19.15 0.09
CA PHE A 445 39.06 -19.53 1.50
C PHE A 445 38.64 -18.40 2.43
N ASP A 446 38.12 -18.79 3.59
CA ASP A 446 37.74 -17.92 4.70
C ASP A 446 36.65 -16.90 4.31
N ALA A 447 35.77 -17.27 3.39
CA ALA A 447 34.67 -16.44 2.90
C ALA A 447 33.31 -17.13 3.05
N GLY A 448 32.33 -16.41 3.58
CA GLY A 448 30.92 -16.79 3.57
C GLY A 448 30.23 -16.41 2.25
N HIS A 449 28.90 -16.24 2.28
CA HIS A 449 28.06 -16.00 1.10
C HIS A 449 28.40 -14.69 0.37
N GLY A 450 28.46 -13.57 1.10
CA GLY A 450 28.92 -12.27 0.59
C GLY A 450 30.44 -12.21 0.47
N LEU A 451 31.01 -13.09 -0.36
CA LEU A 451 32.45 -13.40 -0.49
C LEU A 451 33.33 -12.16 -0.56
N MET A 452 32.88 -11.13 -1.27
CA MET A 452 33.63 -9.89 -1.49
C MET A 452 33.82 -9.10 -0.20
N SER A 453 32.91 -9.23 0.77
CA SER A 453 33.07 -8.62 2.10
C SER A 453 34.22 -9.27 2.88
N TYR A 454 34.41 -10.59 2.72
CA TYR A 454 35.43 -11.36 3.41
C TYR A 454 36.81 -11.31 2.74
N GLN A 455 36.85 -11.44 1.41
CA GLN A 455 38.08 -11.48 0.61
C GLN A 455 38.04 -10.47 -0.55
N PRO A 456 37.93 -9.15 -0.25
CA PRO A 456 37.72 -8.12 -1.27
C PRO A 456 38.85 -8.03 -2.30
N GLU A 457 40.10 -8.21 -1.89
CA GLU A 457 41.27 -8.18 -2.78
C GLU A 457 41.27 -9.35 -3.78
N VAL A 458 40.93 -10.55 -3.30
CA VAL A 458 40.83 -11.76 -4.12
C VAL A 458 39.73 -11.57 -5.17
N ALA A 459 38.57 -11.09 -4.73
CA ALA A 459 37.44 -10.82 -5.61
C ALA A 459 37.79 -9.79 -6.69
N LEU A 460 38.47 -8.69 -6.33
CA LEU A 460 38.88 -7.66 -7.31
C LEU A 460 39.86 -8.20 -8.35
N VAL A 461 40.83 -9.03 -7.95
CA VAL A 461 41.79 -9.64 -8.89
C VAL A 461 41.07 -10.58 -9.85
N ALA A 462 40.22 -11.45 -9.33
CA ALA A 462 39.49 -12.41 -10.15
C ALA A 462 38.48 -11.72 -11.09
N PHE A 463 37.77 -10.68 -10.61
CA PHE A 463 36.91 -9.81 -11.43
C PHE A 463 37.67 -9.20 -12.61
N LYS A 464 38.84 -8.59 -12.35
CA LYS A 464 39.69 -7.98 -13.40
C LYS A 464 40.09 -9.02 -14.44
N GLN A 465 40.58 -10.18 -14.02
CA GLN A 465 41.00 -11.24 -14.93
C GLN A 465 39.85 -11.70 -15.84
N THR A 466 38.66 -11.91 -15.26
CA THR A 466 37.46 -12.29 -16.03
C THR A 466 37.07 -11.23 -17.04
N MET A 467 37.00 -9.96 -16.63
CA MET A 467 36.68 -8.85 -17.54
C MET A 467 37.71 -8.65 -18.64
N MET A 468 38.99 -8.95 -18.37
CA MET A 468 40.07 -8.95 -19.35
C MET A 468 40.02 -10.15 -20.31
N LYS A 469 39.03 -11.05 -20.19
CA LYS A 469 38.97 -12.33 -20.91
C LYS A 469 40.24 -13.18 -20.69
N LYS A 470 40.75 -13.15 -19.46
CA LYS A 470 41.91 -13.94 -19.04
C LYS A 470 41.47 -15.10 -18.17
N PRO A 471 42.17 -16.25 -18.26
CA PRO A 471 41.98 -17.34 -17.32
C PRO A 471 42.37 -16.89 -15.91
N ILE A 472 41.72 -17.47 -14.89
CA ILE A 472 42.08 -17.22 -13.50
C ILE A 472 43.50 -17.69 -13.24
N SER A 473 44.28 -16.87 -12.55
CA SER A 473 45.66 -17.16 -12.21
C SER A 473 46.15 -16.34 -11.02
N SER A 474 47.09 -16.89 -10.26
CA SER A 474 47.79 -16.15 -9.20
C SER A 474 48.60 -14.99 -9.80
N PRO A 475 48.43 -13.74 -9.31
CA PRO A 475 49.14 -12.58 -9.86
C PRO A 475 50.67 -12.69 -9.67
N GLN A 476 51.42 -12.41 -10.73
CA GLN A 476 52.89 -12.45 -10.74
C GLN A 476 53.48 -11.05 -10.49
N ASN A 477 53.60 -10.64 -9.21
CA ASN A 477 54.53 -9.63 -8.64
C ASN A 477 53.92 -9.00 -7.36
N MET A 478 54.47 -9.34 -6.19
CA MET A 478 53.99 -8.93 -4.87
C MET A 478 54.14 -7.43 -4.53
N ALA A 479 54.60 -6.58 -5.46
CA ALA A 479 54.98 -5.19 -5.17
C ALA A 479 54.21 -4.12 -5.99
N ALA A 480 53.51 -4.50 -7.07
CA ALA A 480 52.96 -3.52 -8.01
C ALA A 480 51.59 -2.94 -7.60
N HIS A 481 50.82 -3.63 -6.74
CA HIS A 481 49.45 -3.22 -6.41
C HIS A 481 49.31 -2.14 -5.33
N ARG A 482 50.41 -1.70 -4.69
CA ARG A 482 50.40 -0.61 -3.69
C ARG A 482 50.67 0.79 -4.26
N SER A 483 50.88 0.95 -5.57
CA SER A 483 51.46 2.19 -6.13
C SER A 483 50.47 3.28 -6.58
N SER A 484 49.16 3.16 -6.33
CA SER A 484 48.18 4.17 -6.79
C SER A 484 47.31 4.81 -5.71
N LEU A 485 47.64 4.63 -4.42
CA LEU A 485 46.96 5.34 -3.33
C LEU A 485 47.99 6.15 -2.55
N ASP A 486 47.84 7.46 -2.65
CA ASP A 486 48.74 8.47 -2.13
C ASP A 486 48.92 8.34 -0.61
N LYS A 487 50.14 8.58 -0.15
CA LYS A 487 50.68 8.14 1.14
C LYS A 487 50.30 9.04 2.34
N SER A 488 49.29 9.90 2.25
CA SER A 488 49.15 11.02 3.20
C SER A 488 48.11 10.89 4.33
N GLU A 489 47.34 9.80 4.45
CA GLU A 489 46.28 9.74 5.48
C GLU A 489 46.35 8.56 6.47
N VAL A 490 47.34 7.67 6.34
CA VAL A 490 47.41 6.43 7.15
C VAL A 490 48.03 6.63 8.55
N GLU A 491 48.62 7.79 8.85
CA GLU A 491 49.33 8.02 10.12
C GLU A 491 48.51 8.74 11.22
N ALA A 492 47.23 9.07 11.01
CA ALA A 492 46.47 9.88 11.97
C ALA A 492 45.55 9.10 12.96
N ILE A 493 45.48 7.77 12.91
CA ILE A 493 44.54 7.00 13.76
C ILE A 493 45.28 5.90 14.53
N GLN A 494 46.25 6.30 15.34
CA GLN A 494 46.72 5.49 16.45
C GLN A 494 46.83 6.41 17.66
N HIS A 495 45.80 6.51 18.49
CA HIS A 495 45.90 6.67 19.95
C HIS A 495 44.52 6.76 20.63
N ARG A 496 44.32 5.88 21.64
CA ARG A 496 43.42 5.95 22.82
C ARG A 496 41.95 5.48 22.67
N PRO A 497 41.30 5.05 23.77
CA PRO A 497 41.47 3.73 24.38
C PRO A 497 40.13 2.99 24.52
N SER A 498 40.23 1.70 24.86
CA SER A 498 39.15 0.83 25.34
C SER A 498 38.30 1.47 26.44
N GLY A 499 36.98 1.41 26.30
CA GLY A 499 36.04 1.66 27.40
C GLY A 499 34.63 2.01 26.93
N GLU A 500 33.67 1.18 27.38
CA GLU A 500 32.23 1.43 27.42
C GLU A 500 31.42 1.26 26.12
N THR A 501 30.94 0.03 25.96
CA THR A 501 29.70 -0.33 25.28
C THR A 501 28.55 0.58 25.72
N HIS A 502 28.18 1.54 24.88
CA HIS A 502 26.82 2.05 24.86
C HIS A 502 25.95 1.08 24.07
N LEU A 503 25.17 0.28 24.81
CA LEU A 503 24.04 -0.46 24.28
C LEU A 503 23.08 0.53 23.61
N GLU A 504 23.06 0.60 22.29
CA GLU A 504 21.93 1.23 21.58
C GLU A 504 20.69 0.37 21.84
N LYS A 505 19.76 0.96 22.60
CA LYS A 505 18.51 0.34 22.99
C LYS A 505 17.69 -0.01 21.74
N VAL A 506 17.13 -1.22 21.77
CA VAL A 506 16.01 -1.71 20.95
C VAL A 506 14.99 -0.58 20.73
N PRO A 507 14.38 -0.42 19.54
CA PRO A 507 13.40 0.65 19.33
C PRO A 507 12.19 0.43 20.26
N GLU A 508 12.20 1.14 21.39
CA GLU A 508 11.10 1.19 22.34
C GLU A 508 9.97 2.00 21.71
N ALA A 509 8.74 1.50 21.80
CA ALA A 509 7.57 2.29 21.43
C ALA A 509 7.50 3.54 22.31
N ILE A 510 7.48 4.72 21.70
CA ILE A 510 7.44 5.99 22.43
C ILE A 510 5.98 6.29 22.80
N GLU A 511 5.76 6.62 24.07
CA GLU A 511 4.45 7.07 24.54
C GLU A 511 4.26 8.56 24.20
N VAL A 512 3.23 8.85 23.42
CA VAL A 512 2.79 10.21 23.11
C VAL A 512 1.35 10.35 23.58
N GLY A 513 1.18 10.84 24.82
CA GLY A 513 -0.12 10.89 25.48
C GLY A 513 -0.72 9.47 25.65
N PRO A 514 -1.95 9.19 25.19
CA PRO A 514 -2.56 7.86 25.29
C PRO A 514 -2.11 6.89 24.17
N TYR A 515 -1.25 7.34 23.25
CA TYR A 515 -0.81 6.55 22.10
C TYR A 515 0.56 5.95 22.37
N ARG A 516 0.67 4.64 22.18
CA ARG A 516 1.95 3.93 22.16
C ARG A 516 2.37 3.81 20.70
N VAL A 517 3.44 4.50 20.31
CA VAL A 517 3.80 4.73 18.91
C VAL A 517 5.09 3.98 18.56
N PHE A 518 4.98 2.98 17.69
CA PHE A 518 6.13 2.22 17.20
C PHE A 518 6.83 2.96 16.04
N GLY A 519 8.16 3.11 16.08
CA GLY A 519 8.91 3.77 14.99
C GLY A 519 8.82 5.31 14.93
N LEU A 520 8.33 5.95 16.00
CA LEU A 520 8.44 7.41 16.16
C LEU A 520 9.86 7.75 16.66
N SER A 521 10.56 8.68 16.01
CA SER A 521 11.87 9.12 16.51
C SER A 521 11.70 10.00 17.76
N PRO A 522 12.66 10.01 18.70
CA PRO A 522 12.64 10.92 19.85
C PRO A 522 12.52 12.39 19.43
N GLU A 523 13.15 12.78 18.31
CA GLU A 523 13.08 14.14 17.77
C GLU A 523 11.69 14.51 17.23
N ASP A 524 11.02 13.60 16.52
CA ASP A 524 9.65 13.82 16.03
C ASP A 524 8.64 13.78 17.19
N ALA A 525 8.90 12.96 18.21
CA ALA A 525 8.16 12.97 19.47
C ALA A 525 8.33 14.31 20.20
N ASP A 526 9.57 14.80 20.33
CA ASP A 526 9.90 16.07 20.98
C ASP A 526 9.31 17.26 20.21
N PHE A 527 9.39 17.27 18.87
CA PHE A 527 8.75 18.29 18.05
C PHE A 527 7.23 18.31 18.26
N TYR A 528 6.59 17.13 18.23
CA TYR A 528 5.15 17.04 18.42
C TYR A 528 4.72 17.48 19.83
N ASN A 529 5.44 17.02 20.87
CA ASN A 529 5.15 17.34 22.26
C ASN A 529 5.41 18.81 22.61
N ASN A 530 6.43 19.43 21.99
CA ASN A 530 6.78 20.83 22.22
C ASN A 530 6.15 21.80 21.21
N TYR A 531 5.27 21.33 20.32
CA TYR A 531 4.60 22.20 19.37
C TYR A 531 3.68 23.19 20.11
N PRO A 532 3.87 24.52 19.98
CA PRO A 532 3.17 25.49 20.82
C PRO A 532 1.64 25.39 20.71
N ASP A 533 0.93 25.35 21.84
CA ASP A 533 -0.54 25.23 21.88
C ASP A 533 -1.25 26.31 21.07
N GLU A 534 -0.73 27.55 21.06
CA GLU A 534 -1.27 28.64 20.26
C GLU A 534 -1.10 28.40 18.75
N LYS A 535 0.02 27.81 18.31
CA LYS A 535 0.20 27.39 16.91
C LYS A 535 -0.73 26.21 16.58
N ARG A 536 -0.85 25.23 17.47
CA ARG A 536 -1.76 24.08 17.32
C ARG A 536 -3.20 24.54 17.09
N LYS A 537 -3.73 25.44 17.93
CA LYS A 537 -5.08 26.00 17.78
C LYS A 537 -5.25 26.74 16.45
N LYS A 538 -4.25 27.52 16.03
CA LYS A 538 -4.28 28.24 14.74
C LYS A 538 -4.32 27.27 13.55
N VAL A 539 -3.51 26.22 13.56
CA VAL A 539 -3.50 25.19 12.50
C VAL A 539 -4.87 24.54 12.39
N PHE A 540 -5.44 24.06 13.51
CA PHE A 540 -6.76 23.44 13.47
C PHE A 540 -7.87 24.43 13.08
N HIS A 541 -7.79 25.70 13.49
CA HIS A 541 -8.74 26.71 13.04
C HIS A 541 -8.68 26.94 11.51
N LYS A 542 -7.48 26.95 10.91
CA LYS A 542 -7.33 27.05 9.44
C LYS A 542 -8.00 25.88 8.72
N VAL A 543 -7.87 24.67 9.27
CA VAL A 543 -8.51 23.45 8.75
C VAL A 543 -10.03 23.51 8.96
N ASP A 544 -10.48 23.84 10.18
CA ASP A 544 -11.88 23.88 10.57
C ASP A 544 -12.70 24.80 9.65
N VAL A 545 -12.20 26.01 9.36
CA VAL A 545 -12.90 27.00 8.51
C VAL A 545 -13.02 26.55 7.05
N ARG A 546 -12.18 25.61 6.59
CA ARG A 546 -12.17 25.15 5.18
C ARG A 546 -12.86 23.81 4.99
N LEU A 547 -12.62 22.87 5.90
CA LEU A 547 -13.11 21.50 5.78
C LEU A 547 -14.55 21.37 6.25
N VAL A 548 -14.82 21.80 7.48
CA VAL A 548 -16.09 21.50 8.16
C VAL A 548 -17.29 22.20 7.50
N PRO A 549 -17.23 23.52 7.17
CA PRO A 549 -18.33 24.18 6.47
C PRO A 549 -18.66 23.54 5.12
N MET A 550 -17.64 23.17 4.34
CA MET A 550 -17.86 22.56 3.04
C MET A 550 -18.50 21.18 3.17
N LEU A 551 -18.01 20.34 4.08
CA LEU A 551 -18.63 19.03 4.35
C LEU A 551 -20.04 19.16 4.93
N ALA A 552 -20.28 20.14 5.80
CA ALA A 552 -21.61 20.43 6.34
C ALA A 552 -22.59 20.86 5.24
N LEU A 553 -22.16 21.72 4.32
CA LEU A 553 -22.98 22.17 3.20
C LEU A 553 -23.32 21.02 2.23
N LEU A 554 -22.33 20.19 1.90
CA LEU A 554 -22.54 19.02 1.03
C LEU A 554 -23.42 17.96 1.70
N TYR A 555 -23.27 17.77 3.00
CA TYR A 555 -24.13 16.85 3.74
C TYR A 555 -25.55 17.40 3.92
N LEU A 556 -25.69 18.72 4.09
CA LEU A 556 -26.97 19.41 4.11
C LEU A 556 -27.73 19.15 2.81
N ILE A 557 -27.11 19.43 1.67
CA ILE A 557 -27.78 19.32 0.36
C ILE A 557 -28.13 17.86 0.03
N CYS A 558 -27.22 16.92 0.30
CA CYS A 558 -27.48 15.48 0.13
C CYS A 558 -28.68 14.99 0.96
N HIS A 559 -28.86 15.50 2.19
CA HIS A 559 -30.02 15.12 3.01
C HIS A 559 -31.29 15.91 2.70
N ILE A 560 -31.18 17.11 2.12
CA ILE A 560 -32.31 17.82 1.52
C ILE A 560 -32.83 17.00 0.33
N ASP A 561 -31.94 16.58 -0.56
CA ASP A 561 -32.23 15.76 -1.74
C ASP A 561 -33.02 14.49 -1.37
N ARG A 562 -32.64 13.81 -0.28
CA ARG A 562 -33.36 12.64 0.27
C ARG A 562 -34.73 12.97 0.82
N ALA A 563 -34.88 14.12 1.48
CA ALA A 563 -36.14 14.54 2.11
C ALA A 563 -37.18 15.01 1.09
N ASN A 564 -36.74 15.54 -0.06
CA ASN A 564 -37.62 16.13 -1.07
C ASN A 564 -38.70 15.22 -1.61
N ILE A 565 -38.48 13.91 -1.64
CA ILE A 565 -39.53 12.97 -2.07
C ILE A 565 -40.74 12.95 -1.13
N GLY A 566 -40.52 13.19 0.17
CA GLY A 566 -41.61 13.32 1.15
C GLY A 566 -42.42 14.59 0.93
N ASN A 567 -41.74 15.69 0.57
CA ASN A 567 -42.39 16.94 0.20
C ASN A 567 -43.12 16.82 -1.15
N ALA A 568 -42.48 16.23 -2.16
CA ALA A 568 -43.08 15.99 -3.47
C ALA A 568 -44.34 15.11 -3.37
N LYS A 569 -44.38 14.16 -2.44
CA LYS A 569 -45.59 13.34 -2.19
C LYS A 569 -46.80 14.19 -1.78
N ILE A 570 -46.63 15.20 -0.91
CA ILE A 570 -47.76 16.03 -0.49
C ILE A 570 -48.16 17.08 -1.54
N GLU A 571 -47.29 17.34 -2.53
CA GLU A 571 -47.49 18.19 -3.70
C GLU A 571 -47.96 17.43 -4.96
N GLY A 572 -48.49 16.20 -4.82
CA GLY A 572 -49.18 15.51 -5.92
C GLY A 572 -48.36 14.53 -6.77
N MET A 573 -47.08 14.29 -6.44
CA MET A 573 -46.20 13.39 -7.21
C MET A 573 -46.76 11.95 -7.35
N VAL A 574 -47.50 11.45 -6.35
CA VAL A 574 -48.03 10.08 -6.37
C VAL A 574 -49.11 9.94 -7.42
N GLU A 575 -50.01 10.92 -7.46
CA GLU A 575 -51.12 11.01 -8.40
C GLU A 575 -50.59 11.21 -9.83
N ASP A 576 -49.67 12.16 -10.03
CA ASP A 576 -49.11 12.50 -11.36
C ASP A 576 -48.34 11.36 -12.02
N LEU A 577 -47.64 10.55 -11.21
CA LEU A 577 -46.86 9.41 -11.71
C LEU A 577 -47.65 8.10 -11.74
N GLY A 578 -48.94 8.13 -11.35
CA GLY A 578 -49.83 6.98 -11.33
C GLY A 578 -49.38 5.87 -10.36
N MET A 579 -48.79 6.24 -9.22
CA MET A 579 -48.28 5.29 -8.25
C MET A 579 -49.40 4.74 -7.36
N THR A 580 -49.37 3.43 -7.08
CA THR A 580 -50.38 2.72 -6.28
C THR A 580 -49.76 1.76 -5.27
N GLY A 581 -50.52 1.45 -4.20
CA GLY A 581 -50.12 0.48 -3.18
C GLY A 581 -48.76 0.81 -2.54
N VAL A 582 -47.82 -0.13 -2.61
CA VAL A 582 -46.48 -0.01 -2.00
C VAL A 582 -45.43 0.62 -2.92
N GLN A 583 -45.82 1.12 -4.10
CA GLN A 583 -44.87 1.68 -5.07
C GLN A 583 -44.10 2.87 -4.50
N TYR A 584 -44.75 3.78 -3.77
CA TYR A 584 -44.06 4.90 -3.12
C TYR A 584 -42.99 4.41 -2.13
N ASN A 585 -43.33 3.47 -1.25
CA ASN A 585 -42.37 2.87 -0.31
C ASN A 585 -41.25 2.10 -1.02
N THR A 586 -41.51 1.54 -2.20
CA THR A 586 -40.51 0.87 -3.05
C THR A 586 -39.52 1.89 -3.63
N VAL A 587 -39.99 3.07 -4.06
CA VAL A 587 -39.12 4.17 -4.51
C VAL A 587 -38.23 4.68 -3.37
N LEU A 588 -38.77 4.73 -2.14
CA LEU A 588 -37.97 5.10 -0.97
C LEU A 588 -36.88 4.07 -0.69
N SER A 589 -37.24 2.77 -0.69
CA SER A 589 -36.33 1.70 -0.30
C SER A 589 -35.26 1.37 -1.33
N ILE A 590 -35.58 1.47 -2.63
CA ILE A 590 -34.66 1.08 -3.71
C ILE A 590 -33.39 1.93 -3.74
N PHE A 591 -33.43 3.16 -3.21
CA PHE A 591 -32.25 4.01 -3.05
C PHE A 591 -31.18 3.35 -2.16
N PHE A 592 -31.61 2.68 -1.07
CA PHE A 592 -30.70 2.13 -0.08
C PHE A 592 -29.97 0.87 -0.56
N VAL A 593 -30.54 0.13 -1.51
CA VAL A 593 -29.92 -1.10 -2.05
C VAL A 593 -28.56 -0.81 -2.72
N PRO A 594 -28.47 0.03 -3.78
CA PRO A 594 -27.19 0.42 -4.35
C PRO A 594 -26.36 1.24 -3.37
N TYR A 595 -26.97 2.08 -2.51
CA TYR A 595 -26.23 2.84 -1.51
C TYR A 595 -25.37 1.93 -0.62
N VAL A 596 -25.97 0.88 -0.04
CA VAL A 596 -25.25 -0.10 0.79
C VAL A 596 -24.20 -0.87 -0.01
N LEU A 597 -24.50 -1.26 -1.25
CA LEU A 597 -23.59 -2.04 -2.10
C LEU A 597 -22.36 -1.24 -2.57
N PHE A 598 -22.53 0.05 -2.87
CA PHE A 598 -21.49 0.90 -3.43
C PHE A 598 -20.73 1.72 -2.39
N GLU A 599 -21.18 1.75 -1.12
CA GLU A 599 -20.49 2.44 -0.02
C GLU A 599 -19.04 1.99 0.12
N VAL A 600 -18.80 0.66 0.20
CA VAL A 600 -17.45 0.10 0.36
C VAL A 600 -16.59 0.26 -0.91
N PRO A 601 -17.05 -0.14 -2.12
CA PRO A 601 -16.29 0.07 -3.35
C PRO A 601 -15.92 1.54 -3.58
N SER A 602 -16.83 2.48 -3.31
CA SER A 602 -16.58 3.90 -3.50
C SER A 602 -15.45 4.43 -2.59
N ASN A 603 -15.37 3.96 -1.34
CA ASN A 603 -14.28 4.37 -0.44
C ASN A 603 -12.94 3.73 -0.76
N ILE A 604 -12.95 2.52 -1.31
CA ILE A 604 -11.73 1.91 -1.87
C ILE A 604 -11.20 2.77 -3.03
N ILE A 605 -12.09 3.32 -3.86
CA ILE A 605 -11.70 4.24 -4.93
C ILE A 605 -11.16 5.54 -4.32
N LEU A 606 -11.82 6.12 -3.32
CA LEU A 606 -11.36 7.34 -2.65
C LEU A 606 -9.92 7.21 -2.10
N LYS A 607 -9.56 6.06 -1.51
CA LYS A 607 -8.18 5.80 -1.04
C LYS A 607 -7.15 5.81 -2.18
N LYS A 608 -7.54 5.39 -3.39
CA LYS A 608 -6.67 5.33 -4.57
C LYS A 608 -6.51 6.68 -5.27
N VAL A 609 -7.40 7.63 -5.01
CA VAL A 609 -7.40 8.93 -5.69
C VAL A 609 -6.52 9.92 -4.92
N LYS A 610 -5.51 10.50 -5.60
CA LYS A 610 -4.55 11.45 -5.01
C LYS A 610 -5.22 12.71 -4.43
N ARG A 611 -6.36 13.15 -4.97
CA ARG A 611 -7.10 14.36 -4.55
C ARG A 611 -8.54 14.03 -4.11
N PRO A 612 -8.82 13.93 -2.80
CA PRO A 612 -10.17 13.71 -2.29
C PRO A 612 -11.22 14.68 -2.85
N SER A 613 -10.84 15.95 -3.08
CA SER A 613 -11.70 16.99 -3.66
C SER A 613 -12.28 16.59 -5.02
N THR A 614 -11.47 15.96 -5.87
CA THR A 614 -11.88 15.56 -7.22
C THR A 614 -12.87 14.41 -7.20
N TYR A 615 -12.70 13.44 -6.31
CA TYR A 615 -13.60 12.29 -6.21
C TYR A 615 -14.94 12.69 -5.58
N LEU A 616 -14.92 13.35 -4.42
CA LEU A 616 -16.14 13.81 -3.75
C LEU A 616 -16.89 14.85 -4.60
N GLY A 617 -16.16 15.74 -5.30
CA GLY A 617 -16.75 16.67 -6.26
C GLY A 617 -17.40 15.98 -7.45
N SER A 618 -16.78 14.94 -8.00
CA SER A 618 -17.35 14.15 -9.11
C SER A 618 -18.62 13.41 -8.70
N LEU A 619 -18.65 12.82 -7.50
CA LEU A 619 -19.87 12.22 -6.94
C LEU A 619 -20.97 13.28 -6.78
N THR A 620 -20.63 14.44 -6.20
CA THR A 620 -21.56 15.57 -5.99
C THR A 620 -22.17 16.04 -7.30
N LEU A 621 -21.33 16.21 -8.31
CA LEU A 621 -21.76 16.61 -9.64
C LEU A 621 -22.71 15.57 -10.26
N ALA A 622 -22.33 14.29 -10.19
CA ALA A 622 -23.13 13.20 -10.76
C ALA A 622 -24.51 13.08 -10.08
N TRP A 623 -24.57 13.13 -8.74
CA TRP A 623 -25.85 13.02 -8.04
C TRP A 623 -26.71 14.28 -8.21
N GLY A 624 -26.11 15.49 -8.27
CA GLY A 624 -26.83 16.72 -8.58
C GLY A 624 -27.48 16.71 -9.96
N ILE A 625 -26.79 16.15 -10.97
CA ILE A 625 -27.35 15.93 -12.31
C ILE A 625 -28.54 14.96 -12.23
N VAL A 626 -28.40 13.83 -11.53
CA VAL A 626 -29.48 12.85 -11.35
C VAL A 626 -30.70 13.46 -10.63
N MET A 627 -30.46 14.28 -9.61
CA MET A 627 -31.52 15.02 -8.91
C MET A 627 -32.26 15.97 -9.84
N THR A 628 -31.52 16.75 -10.64
CA THR A 628 -32.12 17.64 -11.66
C THR A 628 -32.98 16.85 -12.64
N CYS A 629 -32.48 15.69 -13.11
CA CYS A 629 -33.22 14.80 -14.00
C CYS A 629 -34.45 14.15 -13.33
N THR A 630 -34.50 14.05 -12.00
CA THR A 630 -35.65 13.49 -11.28
C THR A 630 -36.89 14.36 -11.44
N GLY A 631 -36.77 15.68 -11.54
CA GLY A 631 -37.91 16.55 -11.85
C GLY A 631 -38.51 16.32 -13.25
N LEU A 632 -37.79 15.64 -14.15
CA LEU A 632 -38.22 15.39 -15.52
C LEU A 632 -38.93 14.03 -15.71
N VAL A 633 -39.02 13.20 -14.66
CA VAL A 633 -39.59 11.84 -14.76
C VAL A 633 -41.11 11.87 -14.95
N ARG A 634 -41.64 10.98 -15.79
CA ARG A 634 -43.07 10.97 -16.15
C ARG A 634 -43.83 9.73 -15.68
N ASN A 635 -43.14 8.78 -15.06
CA ASN A 635 -43.76 7.54 -14.57
C ASN A 635 -42.92 6.93 -13.45
N PHE A 636 -43.50 5.92 -12.79
CA PHE A 636 -42.85 5.13 -11.74
C PHE A 636 -41.47 4.56 -12.16
N ALA A 637 -41.35 4.02 -13.38
CA ALA A 637 -40.09 3.41 -13.84
C ALA A 637 -38.95 4.43 -13.95
N GLY A 638 -39.23 5.63 -14.48
CA GLY A 638 -38.28 6.73 -14.53
C GLY A 638 -37.80 7.14 -13.13
N LEU A 639 -38.73 7.25 -12.18
CA LEU A 639 -38.41 7.57 -10.79
C LEU A 639 -37.58 6.46 -10.12
N MET A 640 -37.88 5.18 -10.38
CA MET A 640 -37.06 4.06 -9.89
C MET A 640 -35.62 4.12 -10.41
N VAL A 641 -35.42 4.44 -11.69
CA VAL A 641 -34.08 4.56 -12.29
C VAL A 641 -33.31 5.70 -11.66
N THR A 642 -33.90 6.90 -11.52
CA THR A 642 -33.20 8.02 -10.89
C THR A 642 -32.86 7.73 -9.44
N ARG A 643 -33.73 7.02 -8.70
CA ARG A 643 -33.42 6.57 -7.33
C ARG A 643 -32.26 5.59 -7.23
N ILE A 644 -32.16 4.64 -8.16
CA ILE A 644 -31.03 3.69 -8.19
C ILE A 644 -29.72 4.45 -8.44
N LEU A 645 -29.70 5.31 -9.45
CA LEU A 645 -28.52 6.11 -9.80
C LEU A 645 -28.11 7.05 -8.65
N LEU A 646 -29.10 7.67 -7.99
CA LEU A 646 -28.85 8.51 -6.83
C LEU A 646 -28.19 7.71 -5.70
N GLY A 647 -28.68 6.50 -5.44
CA GLY A 647 -28.07 5.62 -4.44
C GLY A 647 -26.63 5.21 -4.78
N ILE A 648 -26.29 5.02 -6.07
CA ILE A 648 -24.91 4.74 -6.50
C ILE A 648 -23.99 5.94 -6.24
N PHE A 649 -24.40 7.14 -6.66
CA PHE A 649 -23.52 8.31 -6.61
C PHE A 649 -23.42 8.94 -5.22
N GLU A 650 -24.46 8.85 -4.38
CA GLU A 650 -24.39 9.33 -3.00
C GLU A 650 -23.64 8.39 -2.05
N ALA A 651 -23.50 7.10 -2.40
CA ALA A 651 -22.94 6.06 -1.52
C ALA A 651 -21.57 6.43 -0.94
N GLY A 652 -20.73 7.09 -1.76
CA GLY A 652 -19.36 7.42 -1.41
C GLY A 652 -19.18 8.63 -0.50
N PHE A 653 -20.18 9.51 -0.42
CA PHE A 653 -19.99 10.83 0.16
C PHE A 653 -19.76 10.78 1.67
N PHE A 654 -20.69 10.19 2.42
CA PHE A 654 -20.65 10.19 3.89
C PHE A 654 -19.41 9.51 4.47
N PRO A 655 -19.12 8.24 4.14
CA PRO A 655 -17.88 7.59 4.56
C PRO A 655 -16.62 8.31 4.05
N GLY A 656 -16.66 8.93 2.86
CA GLY A 656 -15.55 9.70 2.33
C GLY A 656 -15.30 11.00 3.12
N ALA A 657 -16.36 11.67 3.57
CA ALA A 657 -16.29 12.84 4.44
C ALA A 657 -15.72 12.48 5.83
N ILE A 658 -16.13 11.33 6.39
CA ILE A 658 -15.56 10.80 7.64
C ILE A 658 -14.08 10.48 7.44
N TYR A 659 -13.72 9.81 6.35
CA TYR A 659 -12.33 9.48 6.03
C TYR A 659 -11.47 10.74 5.94
N LEU A 660 -11.94 11.76 5.22
CA LEU A 660 -11.24 13.04 5.12
C LEU A 660 -11.07 13.71 6.48
N CYS A 661 -12.13 13.78 7.31
CA CYS A 661 -12.02 14.29 8.68
C CYS A 661 -11.02 13.49 9.53
N SER A 662 -11.03 12.16 9.41
CA SER A 662 -10.11 11.29 10.14
C SER A 662 -8.66 11.51 9.72
N TYR A 663 -8.41 11.99 8.51
CA TYR A 663 -7.09 12.37 8.02
C TYR A 663 -6.60 13.66 8.69
N TRP A 664 -7.47 14.66 8.82
CA TRP A 664 -7.12 15.99 9.33
C TRP A 664 -7.11 16.13 10.86
N TYR A 665 -7.86 15.31 11.60
CA TYR A 665 -8.02 15.46 13.05
C TYR A 665 -7.51 14.25 13.85
N MET A 666 -7.13 14.50 15.11
CA MET A 666 -6.85 13.45 16.11
C MET A 666 -8.15 12.82 16.63
N PRO A 667 -8.16 11.55 17.08
CA PRO A 667 -9.37 10.89 17.59
C PRO A 667 -10.09 11.64 18.71
N SER A 668 -9.37 12.31 19.61
CA SER A 668 -9.92 13.16 20.68
C SER A 668 -10.71 14.36 20.16
N ASP A 669 -10.36 14.82 18.97
CA ASP A 669 -10.87 16.03 18.33
C ASP A 669 -11.92 15.71 17.25
N LEU A 670 -11.89 14.49 16.70
CA LEU A 670 -12.66 14.06 15.53
C LEU A 670 -14.18 14.05 15.78
N SER A 671 -14.63 13.54 16.93
CA SER A 671 -16.06 13.39 17.29
C SER A 671 -16.84 14.70 17.15
N VAL A 672 -16.30 15.79 17.71
CA VAL A 672 -16.94 17.11 17.68
C VAL A 672 -17.04 17.66 16.26
N ARG A 673 -16.01 17.49 15.42
CA ARG A 673 -16.04 17.98 14.02
C ARG A 673 -17.00 17.15 13.15
N ILE A 674 -17.05 15.83 13.37
CA ILE A 674 -18.06 14.98 12.74
C ILE A 674 -19.45 15.44 13.16
N SER A 675 -19.66 15.76 14.44
CA SER A 675 -20.95 16.25 14.93
C SER A 675 -21.37 17.56 14.24
N TYR A 676 -20.45 18.48 13.94
CA TYR A 676 -20.78 19.75 13.28
C TYR A 676 -21.37 19.55 11.89
N PHE A 677 -20.74 18.74 11.04
CA PHE A 677 -21.34 18.47 9.73
C PHE A 677 -22.52 17.50 9.84
N TYR A 678 -22.51 16.54 10.78
CA TYR A 678 -23.62 15.61 10.95
C TYR A 678 -24.92 16.33 11.38
N CYS A 679 -24.82 17.40 12.17
CA CYS A 679 -25.95 18.27 12.50
C CYS A 679 -26.63 18.85 11.24
N ALA A 680 -25.91 18.96 10.12
CA ALA A 680 -26.50 19.36 8.86
C ALA A 680 -27.58 18.37 8.38
N SER A 681 -27.51 17.08 8.71
CA SER A 681 -28.59 16.11 8.40
C SER A 681 -29.86 16.35 9.22
N ALA A 682 -29.73 16.80 10.47
CA ALA A 682 -30.89 17.22 11.25
C ALA A 682 -31.47 18.51 10.65
N LEU A 683 -30.62 19.52 10.45
CA LEU A 683 -31.02 20.81 9.88
C LEU A 683 -31.61 20.69 8.47
N SER A 684 -31.18 19.70 7.68
CA SER A 684 -31.73 19.44 6.34
C SER A 684 -33.24 19.24 6.38
N GLY A 685 -33.76 18.57 7.41
CA GLY A 685 -35.19 18.35 7.55
C GLY A 685 -35.94 19.65 7.82
N ALA A 686 -35.32 20.61 8.52
CA ALA A 686 -35.89 21.93 8.73
C ALA A 686 -35.87 22.78 7.45
N PHE A 687 -34.75 22.81 6.74
CA PHE A 687 -34.62 23.61 5.52
C PHE A 687 -35.38 23.02 4.33
N SER A 688 -35.43 21.70 4.18
CA SER A 688 -36.11 21.02 3.07
C SER A 688 -37.62 21.32 3.07
N GLY A 689 -38.29 21.29 4.23
CA GLY A 689 -39.70 21.67 4.32
C GLY A 689 -39.95 23.14 3.97
N LEU A 690 -39.09 24.06 4.44
CA LEU A 690 -39.18 25.49 4.15
C LEU A 690 -38.96 25.80 2.66
N LEU A 691 -37.92 25.21 2.05
CA LEU A 691 -37.60 25.38 0.64
C LEU A 691 -38.69 24.79 -0.26
N ALA A 692 -39.15 23.58 0.07
CA ALA A 692 -40.24 22.94 -0.66
C ALA A 692 -41.52 23.79 -0.61
N ALA A 693 -41.87 24.38 0.53
CA ALA A 693 -43.01 25.29 0.65
C ALA A 693 -42.88 26.51 -0.27
N ALA A 694 -41.68 27.09 -0.37
CA ALA A 694 -41.43 28.24 -1.23
C ALA A 694 -41.42 27.88 -2.73
N ILE A 695 -40.85 26.73 -3.08
CA ILE A 695 -40.74 26.26 -4.47
C ILE A 695 -42.08 25.71 -4.98
N ALA A 696 -42.93 25.16 -4.10
CA ALA A 696 -44.27 24.68 -4.46
C ALA A 696 -45.15 25.78 -5.06
N GLU A 697 -44.92 27.06 -4.71
CA GLU A 697 -45.59 28.22 -5.33
C GLU A 697 -45.29 28.39 -6.83
N MET A 698 -44.36 27.63 -7.39
CA MET A 698 -44.06 27.59 -8.82
C MET A 698 -44.95 26.61 -9.61
N ASP A 699 -45.99 26.07 -8.98
CA ASP A 699 -46.95 25.22 -9.67
C ASP A 699 -47.54 25.91 -10.92
N GLY A 700 -47.55 25.21 -12.05
CA GLY A 700 -47.99 25.72 -13.34
C GLY A 700 -46.96 26.55 -14.12
N VAL A 701 -45.82 26.91 -13.52
CA VAL A 701 -44.73 27.62 -14.23
C VAL A 701 -44.12 26.69 -15.28
N ALA A 702 -44.02 27.19 -16.52
CA ALA A 702 -43.63 26.42 -17.71
C ALA A 702 -44.47 25.16 -17.97
N GLY A 703 -45.71 25.12 -17.47
CA GLY A 703 -46.61 23.97 -17.61
C GLY A 703 -46.17 22.74 -16.83
N MET A 704 -45.36 22.91 -15.78
CA MET A 704 -44.89 21.84 -14.90
C MET A 704 -45.48 21.98 -13.50
N GLU A 705 -45.67 20.84 -12.85
CA GLU A 705 -46.21 20.70 -11.51
C GLU A 705 -45.16 21.12 -10.46
N GLY A 706 -45.60 21.74 -9.35
CA GLY A 706 -44.71 22.33 -8.34
C GLY A 706 -43.66 21.37 -7.78
N TRP A 707 -43.99 20.08 -7.61
CA TRP A 707 -43.05 19.08 -7.09
C TRP A 707 -41.84 18.85 -8.01
N ARG A 708 -41.98 19.08 -9.32
CA ARG A 708 -40.87 18.92 -10.28
C ARG A 708 -39.81 19.98 -10.06
N TRP A 709 -40.24 21.21 -9.77
CA TRP A 709 -39.35 22.34 -9.53
C TRP A 709 -38.49 22.17 -8.29
N ILE A 710 -38.99 21.47 -7.26
CA ILE A 710 -38.20 21.10 -6.07
C ILE A 710 -36.94 20.35 -6.50
N PHE A 711 -37.09 19.31 -7.32
CA PHE A 711 -35.95 18.50 -7.80
C PHE A 711 -35.04 19.26 -8.78
N ILE A 712 -35.60 20.08 -9.67
CA ILE A 712 -34.83 20.82 -10.68
C ILE A 712 -33.95 21.89 -10.02
N LEU A 713 -34.54 22.76 -9.19
CA LEU A 713 -33.80 23.89 -8.61
C LEU A 713 -32.77 23.43 -7.60
N GLU A 714 -33.14 22.50 -6.72
CA GLU A 714 -32.23 21.99 -5.71
C GLU A 714 -31.15 21.12 -6.34
N GLY A 715 -31.48 20.32 -7.36
CA GLY A 715 -30.50 19.58 -8.17
C GLY A 715 -29.49 20.49 -8.87
N LEU A 716 -29.93 21.62 -9.44
CA LEU A 716 -29.03 22.61 -10.05
C LEU A 716 -28.12 23.28 -9.00
N ALA A 717 -28.64 23.58 -7.81
CA ALA A 717 -27.83 24.08 -6.71
C ALA A 717 -26.75 23.05 -6.30
N THR A 718 -27.12 21.78 -6.24
CA THR A 718 -26.18 20.67 -6.00
C THR A 718 -25.11 20.55 -7.09
N VAL A 719 -25.46 20.72 -8.37
CA VAL A 719 -24.49 20.76 -9.48
C VAL A 719 -23.47 21.87 -9.30
N CYS A 720 -23.93 23.08 -8.96
CA CYS A 720 -23.05 24.22 -8.68
C CYS A 720 -22.11 23.93 -7.49
N LEU A 721 -22.63 23.32 -6.42
CA LEU A 721 -21.81 22.90 -5.27
C LEU A 721 -20.81 21.79 -5.65
N GLY A 722 -21.19 20.86 -6.52
CA GLY A 722 -20.30 19.82 -7.03
C GLY A 722 -19.13 20.39 -7.84
N VAL A 723 -19.39 21.41 -8.66
CA VAL A 723 -18.31 22.18 -9.32
C VAL A 723 -17.45 22.92 -8.30
N ALA A 724 -18.07 23.54 -7.29
CA ALA A 724 -17.34 24.25 -6.24
C ALA A 724 -16.42 23.33 -5.41
N CYS A 725 -16.77 22.06 -5.22
CA CYS A 725 -15.93 21.06 -4.53
C CYS A 725 -14.53 20.95 -5.12
N PHE A 726 -14.38 21.02 -6.44
CA PHE A 726 -13.07 20.91 -7.10
C PHE A 726 -12.11 22.05 -6.73
N PHE A 727 -12.64 23.17 -6.21
CA PHE A 727 -11.86 24.36 -5.89
C PHE A 727 -11.82 24.68 -4.39
N LEU A 728 -12.91 24.39 -3.66
CA LEU A 728 -13.07 24.79 -2.26
C LEU A 728 -12.79 23.66 -1.26
N LEU A 729 -13.01 22.40 -1.63
CA LEU A 729 -12.77 21.28 -0.73
C LEU A 729 -11.26 21.01 -0.63
N ILE A 730 -10.74 20.97 0.60
CA ILE A 730 -9.31 20.76 0.84
C ILE A 730 -8.91 19.29 0.63
N ASP A 731 -7.70 19.07 0.11
CA ASP A 731 -7.13 17.74 -0.15
C ASP A 731 -6.35 17.23 1.09
N THR A 732 -5.17 16.61 0.92
CA THR A 732 -4.30 16.19 2.03
C THR A 732 -3.42 17.35 2.53
N PRO A 733 -2.82 17.29 3.74
CA PRO A 733 -1.91 18.31 4.25
C PRO A 733 -0.74 18.57 3.28
N THR A 734 -0.16 17.50 2.73
CA THR A 734 0.93 17.55 1.72
C THR A 734 0.55 18.29 0.43
N LEU A 735 -0.73 18.28 0.03
CA LEU A 735 -1.22 19.00 -1.16
C LEU A 735 -1.72 20.41 -0.85
N SER A 736 -1.77 20.80 0.42
CA SER A 736 -2.37 22.04 0.92
C SER A 736 -1.36 23.17 1.16
N THR A 737 -0.28 23.20 0.37
CA THR A 737 0.84 24.16 0.48
C THR A 737 0.46 25.63 0.22
N ARG A 738 -0.73 25.89 -0.32
CA ARG A 738 -1.23 27.25 -0.58
C ARG A 738 -1.62 28.02 0.69
N TRP A 739 -1.94 27.33 1.78
CA TRP A 739 -2.45 27.95 3.01
C TRP A 739 -1.92 27.33 4.31
N LEU A 740 -1.12 26.26 4.22
CA LEU A 740 -0.35 25.69 5.32
C LEU A 740 1.14 25.99 5.16
N GLU A 741 1.79 26.34 6.26
CA GLU A 741 3.24 26.47 6.34
C GLU A 741 3.90 25.08 6.49
N PRO A 742 5.18 24.91 6.10
CA PRO A 742 5.87 23.63 6.19
C PRO A 742 5.90 23.02 7.60
N GLU A 743 6.03 23.86 8.63
CA GLU A 743 5.99 23.44 10.03
C GLU A 743 4.62 22.89 10.43
N GLU A 744 3.54 23.53 9.94
CA GLU A 744 2.15 23.10 10.16
C GLU A 744 1.85 21.77 9.46
N ILE A 745 2.38 21.58 8.23
CA ILE A 745 2.28 20.33 7.48
C ILE A 745 3.00 19.21 8.24
N LYS A 746 4.23 19.45 8.72
CA LYS A 746 4.99 18.48 9.52
C LYS A 746 4.20 18.06 10.77
N TYR A 747 3.62 19.02 11.50
CA TYR A 747 2.80 18.73 12.68
C TYR A 747 1.56 17.87 12.36
N LEU A 748 0.86 18.17 11.26
CA LEU A 748 -0.32 17.41 10.84
C LEU A 748 0.04 15.98 10.38
N GLU A 749 1.13 15.80 9.62
CA GLU A 749 1.62 14.48 9.20
C GLU A 749 2.10 13.64 10.39
N LEU A 750 2.76 14.24 11.37
CA LEU A 750 3.10 13.57 12.63
C LEU A 750 1.87 13.18 13.43
N SER A 751 0.86 14.04 13.49
CA SER A 751 -0.43 13.72 14.10
C SER A 751 -1.07 12.49 13.43
N ILE A 752 -0.94 12.38 12.10
CA ILE A 752 -1.44 11.23 11.33
C ILE A 752 -0.66 9.95 11.65
N PHE A 753 0.65 10.05 11.76
CA PHE A 753 1.50 8.91 12.11
C PHE A 753 1.24 8.40 13.54
N ILE A 754 1.17 9.33 14.50
CA ILE A 754 0.93 9.04 15.92
C ILE A 754 -0.44 8.38 16.14
N LYS A 755 -1.51 8.90 15.53
CA LYS A 755 -2.87 8.32 15.71
C LYS A 755 -3.02 6.91 15.13
N GLN A 756 -2.11 6.50 14.25
CA GLN A 756 -2.10 5.15 13.70
C GLN A 756 -1.39 4.14 14.60
N GLY A 757 -0.74 4.59 15.69
CA GLY A 757 0.01 3.75 16.62
C GLY A 757 1.45 3.52 16.16
N GLY A 758 1.91 4.25 15.16
CA GLY A 758 3.21 4.02 14.54
C GLY A 758 3.21 2.79 13.61
N GLY A 759 4.39 2.43 13.13
CA GLY A 759 4.62 1.53 11.99
C GLY A 759 5.64 2.16 11.03
N SER A 760 6.15 1.42 10.06
CA SER A 760 6.90 2.06 8.97
C SER A 760 6.02 3.13 8.31
N ARG A 761 6.57 4.31 8.00
CA ARG A 761 5.86 5.36 7.24
C ARG A 761 5.32 4.84 5.88
N ASP A 762 5.76 3.66 5.46
CA ASP A 762 5.36 2.91 4.27
C ASP A 762 3.93 2.34 4.31
N GLU A 763 3.29 2.15 5.46
CA GLU A 763 1.91 1.61 5.51
C GLU A 763 0.84 2.59 5.02
N HIS A 764 1.15 3.89 4.93
CA HIS A 764 0.19 4.93 4.52
C HIS A 764 -0.04 4.95 3.00
N GLY A 765 0.79 4.26 2.21
CA GLY A 765 0.70 4.16 0.75
C GLY A 765 0.18 2.82 0.22
N ASP A 766 0.01 1.81 1.08
CA ASP A 766 -0.34 0.47 0.61
C ASP A 766 -1.84 0.41 0.25
N ASN A 767 -2.11 0.43 -1.06
CA ASN A 767 -3.45 0.43 -1.65
C ASN A 767 -4.09 -0.97 -1.67
N LYS A 768 -3.53 -1.94 -0.93
CA LYS A 768 -4.07 -3.29 -0.80
C LYS A 768 -4.87 -3.45 0.49
N VAL A 769 -6.05 -4.05 0.35
CA VAL A 769 -6.90 -4.45 1.48
C VAL A 769 -6.19 -5.59 2.21
N ASN A 770 -5.82 -5.37 3.48
CA ASN A 770 -5.29 -6.43 4.33
C ASN A 770 -6.40 -7.47 4.60
N TRP A 771 -6.38 -8.58 3.87
CA TRP A 771 -7.38 -9.66 3.97
C TRP A 771 -7.50 -10.23 5.39
N ARG A 772 -6.41 -10.21 6.16
CA ARG A 772 -6.42 -10.63 7.57
C ARG A 772 -7.27 -9.66 8.40
N ASP A 773 -7.05 -8.36 8.29
CA ASP A 773 -7.83 -7.35 9.02
C ASP A 773 -9.30 -7.30 8.56
N LEU A 774 -9.57 -7.52 7.28
CA LEU A 774 -10.93 -7.65 6.77
C LEU A 774 -11.64 -8.86 7.37
N LYS A 775 -11.01 -10.05 7.36
CA LYS A 775 -11.56 -11.26 7.98
C LYS A 775 -11.77 -11.09 9.48
N MET A 776 -10.88 -10.38 10.18
CA MET A 776 -11.01 -10.12 11.61
C MET A 776 -12.18 -9.19 11.94
N ASN A 777 -12.45 -8.17 11.14
CA ASN A 777 -13.64 -7.34 11.31
C ASN A 777 -14.94 -8.12 10.99
N LEU A 778 -14.96 -8.86 9.87
CA LEU A 778 -16.14 -9.64 9.47
C LEU A 778 -16.52 -10.74 10.47
N THR A 779 -15.56 -11.24 11.26
CA THR A 779 -15.79 -12.26 12.31
C THR A 779 -15.99 -11.67 13.71
N ASN A 780 -15.91 -10.35 13.88
CA ASN A 780 -16.12 -9.71 15.18
C ASN A 780 -17.60 -9.41 15.43
N TRP A 781 -18.27 -10.29 16.20
CA TRP A 781 -19.69 -10.16 16.51
C TRP A 781 -20.07 -8.82 17.17
N ARG A 782 -19.16 -8.20 17.93
CA ARG A 782 -19.42 -6.91 18.61
C ARG A 782 -19.64 -5.77 17.63
N ILE A 783 -19.06 -5.83 16.43
CA ILE A 783 -19.28 -4.82 15.37
C ILE A 783 -20.73 -4.88 14.87
N TYR A 784 -21.29 -6.07 14.69
CA TYR A 784 -22.69 -6.22 14.27
C TYR A 784 -23.68 -5.77 15.35
N VAL A 785 -23.34 -6.02 16.62
CA VAL A 785 -24.14 -5.53 17.76
C VAL A 785 -24.09 -4.01 17.85
N GLN A 786 -22.96 -3.38 17.54
CA GLN A 786 -22.90 -1.93 17.41
C GLN A 786 -23.61 -1.40 16.16
N ALA A 787 -23.52 -2.11 15.03
CA ALA A 787 -24.22 -1.77 13.80
C ALA A 787 -25.73 -1.77 14.00
N TYR A 788 -26.25 -2.58 14.93
CA TYR A 788 -27.66 -2.57 15.28
C TYR A 788 -28.14 -1.21 15.80
N PHE A 789 -27.33 -0.46 16.56
CA PHE A 789 -27.69 0.90 16.96
C PHE A 789 -27.87 1.82 15.75
N LEU A 790 -27.04 1.65 14.72
CA LEU A 790 -27.17 2.40 13.47
C LEU A 790 -28.37 1.95 12.64
N VAL A 791 -28.73 0.67 12.68
CA VAL A 791 -29.98 0.18 12.07
C VAL A 791 -31.18 0.83 12.76
N CYS A 792 -31.23 0.84 14.10
CA CYS A 792 -32.27 1.52 14.86
C CYS A 792 -32.33 3.01 14.50
N GLN A 793 -31.18 3.69 14.53
CA GLN A 793 -31.08 5.12 14.23
C GLN A 793 -31.54 5.41 12.79
N SER A 794 -31.08 4.65 11.81
CA SER A 794 -31.40 4.85 10.39
C SER A 794 -32.88 4.61 10.14
N ALA A 795 -33.44 3.51 10.66
CA ALA A 795 -34.86 3.20 10.52
C ALA A 795 -35.75 4.31 11.09
N LEU A 796 -35.45 4.75 12.32
CA LEU A 796 -36.17 5.83 13.00
C LEU A 796 -36.01 7.17 12.27
N SER A 797 -34.79 7.53 11.88
CA SER A 797 -34.47 8.82 11.25
C SER A 797 -35.10 8.94 9.87
N TYR A 798 -34.93 7.94 9.00
CA TYR A 798 -35.54 7.93 7.66
C TYR A 798 -37.05 7.77 7.72
N GLY A 799 -37.56 6.93 8.64
CA GLY A 799 -38.98 6.77 8.88
C GLY A 799 -39.64 8.12 9.18
N ILE A 800 -39.10 8.88 10.15
CA ILE A 800 -39.57 10.26 10.41
C ILE A 800 -39.33 11.16 9.20
N LYS A 801 -38.12 11.17 8.61
CA LYS A 801 -37.76 12.12 7.54
C LYS A 801 -38.68 12.03 6.31
N PHE A 802 -39.08 10.83 5.91
CA PHE A 802 -39.95 10.64 4.75
C PHE A 802 -41.44 10.88 5.06
N THR A 803 -41.83 10.93 6.33
CA THR A 803 -43.25 10.88 6.72
C THR A 803 -43.68 12.02 7.65
N LEU A 804 -42.76 12.84 8.15
CA LEU A 804 -43.07 13.93 9.08
C LEU A 804 -44.07 14.95 8.50
N PRO A 805 -43.98 15.40 7.23
CA PRO A 805 -45.02 16.23 6.62
C PRO A 805 -46.38 15.51 6.55
N THR A 806 -46.39 14.20 6.31
CA THR A 806 -47.60 13.37 6.29
C THR A 806 -48.23 13.23 7.69
N ILE A 807 -47.40 13.04 8.72
CA ILE A 807 -47.82 12.93 10.12
C ILE A 807 -48.39 14.28 10.61
N THR A 808 -47.73 15.40 10.31
CA THR A 808 -48.22 16.74 10.64
C THR A 808 -49.49 17.09 9.85
N LYS A 809 -49.59 16.73 8.56
CA LYS A 809 -50.84 16.83 7.79
C LYS A 809 -51.97 15.98 8.43
N ALA A 810 -51.65 14.81 8.97
CA ALA A 810 -52.61 13.99 9.72
C ALA A 810 -53.03 14.59 11.08
N MET A 811 -52.26 15.53 11.64
CA MET A 811 -52.68 16.37 12.77
C MET A 811 -53.67 17.48 12.36
N GLY A 812 -53.97 17.63 11.06
CA GLY A 812 -54.96 18.59 10.54
C GLY A 812 -54.40 19.97 10.20
N PHE A 813 -53.12 20.05 9.83
CA PHE A 813 -52.49 21.24 9.24
C PHE A 813 -52.60 21.23 7.71
N ALA A 814 -52.68 22.40 7.07
CA ALA A 814 -52.64 22.55 5.61
C ALA A 814 -51.24 22.19 5.04
N ASN A 815 -51.12 21.92 3.73
CA ASN A 815 -49.87 21.48 3.08
C ASN A 815 -48.66 22.36 3.46
N THR A 816 -48.73 23.66 3.16
CA THR A 816 -47.66 24.63 3.47
C THR A 816 -47.37 24.67 4.98
N GLN A 817 -48.42 24.70 5.82
CA GLN A 817 -48.25 24.73 7.27
C GLN A 817 -47.62 23.44 7.83
N ALA A 818 -47.96 22.29 7.27
CA ALA A 818 -47.41 20.99 7.65
C ALA A 818 -45.91 20.91 7.30
N GLN A 819 -45.49 21.46 6.16
CA GLN A 819 -44.08 21.61 5.79
C GLN A 819 -43.34 22.55 6.76
N LEU A 820 -43.90 23.73 7.07
CA LEU A 820 -43.31 24.68 8.03
C LEU A 820 -43.14 24.06 9.44
N LEU A 821 -44.12 23.29 9.90
CA LEU A 821 -44.12 22.66 11.23
C LEU A 821 -43.12 21.51 11.38
N SER A 822 -42.47 21.07 10.29
CA SER A 822 -41.38 20.10 10.34
C SER A 822 -40.08 20.70 10.89
N ALA A 823 -39.88 22.02 10.81
CA ALA A 823 -38.63 22.67 11.20
C ALA A 823 -38.32 22.64 12.71
N PRO A 824 -39.24 22.97 13.65
CA PRO A 824 -38.92 22.99 15.07
C PRO A 824 -38.44 21.64 15.65
N PRO A 825 -39.03 20.47 15.31
CA PRO A 825 -38.51 19.17 15.72
C PRO A 825 -37.05 18.98 15.33
N TYR A 826 -36.68 19.30 14.09
CA TYR A 826 -35.31 19.13 13.61
C TYR A 826 -34.30 20.10 14.24
N VAL A 827 -34.72 21.33 14.55
CA VAL A 827 -33.88 22.26 15.32
C VAL A 827 -33.63 21.72 16.73
N ALA A 828 -34.66 21.20 17.40
CA ALA A 828 -34.51 20.56 18.71
C ALA A 828 -33.58 19.33 18.65
N ALA A 829 -33.68 18.54 17.58
CA ALA A 829 -32.81 17.41 17.34
C ALA A 829 -31.33 17.82 17.13
N ALA A 830 -31.08 18.91 16.41
CA ALA A 830 -29.72 19.43 16.25
C ALA A 830 -29.12 19.88 17.60
N ILE A 831 -29.90 20.59 18.42
CA ILE A 831 -29.49 21.01 19.76
C ILE A 831 -29.21 19.79 20.66
N SER A 832 -30.08 18.77 20.64
CA SER A 832 -29.89 17.57 21.45
C SER A 832 -28.65 16.79 21.02
N ALA A 833 -28.43 16.61 19.72
CA ALA A 833 -27.28 15.89 19.19
C ALA A 833 -25.95 16.52 19.66
N VAL A 834 -25.80 17.85 19.54
CA VAL A 834 -24.61 18.56 20.01
C VAL A 834 -24.45 18.49 21.53
N SER A 835 -25.55 18.64 22.27
CA SER A 835 -25.50 18.64 23.74
C SER A 835 -25.09 17.28 24.29
N PHE A 836 -25.70 16.18 23.81
CA PHE A 836 -25.34 14.83 24.21
C PHE A 836 -23.89 14.47 23.83
N ALA A 837 -23.44 14.85 22.63
CA ALA A 837 -22.07 14.61 22.20
C ALA A 837 -21.04 15.30 23.12
N LYS A 838 -21.23 16.60 23.42
CA LYS A 838 -20.34 17.36 24.31
C LYS A 838 -20.24 16.73 25.71
N VAL A 839 -21.37 16.28 26.26
CA VAL A 839 -21.39 15.67 27.58
C VAL A 839 -20.77 14.26 27.54
N SER A 840 -21.02 13.48 26.48
CA SER A 840 -20.40 12.16 26.29
C SER A 840 -18.88 12.23 26.25
N ASP A 841 -18.32 13.19 25.53
CA ASP A 841 -16.87 13.38 25.45
C ASP A 841 -16.26 13.80 26.80
N ARG A 842 -16.99 14.57 27.62
CA ARG A 842 -16.54 14.96 28.96
C ARG A 842 -16.40 13.78 29.94
N PHE A 843 -17.32 12.80 29.86
CA PHE A 843 -17.32 11.65 30.77
C PHE A 843 -16.50 10.46 30.26
N PHE A 844 -16.14 10.44 28.97
CA PHE A 844 -15.42 9.33 28.32
C PHE A 844 -16.07 7.95 28.55
N TRP A 845 -17.40 7.94 28.69
CA TRP A 845 -18.26 6.77 28.83
C TRP A 845 -19.36 6.87 27.78
N ARG A 846 -19.52 5.85 26.94
CA ARG A 846 -20.36 5.92 25.74
C ARG A 846 -21.75 5.32 25.95
N MET A 847 -21.88 4.23 26.70
CA MET A 847 -23.18 3.55 26.90
C MET A 847 -24.32 4.47 27.40
N PRO A 848 -24.17 5.32 28.44
CA PRO A 848 -25.28 6.13 28.95
C PRO A 848 -25.84 7.10 27.91
N PHE A 849 -24.99 7.57 27.00
CA PHE A 849 -25.34 8.50 25.93
C PHE A 849 -25.96 7.81 24.71
N LEU A 850 -26.10 6.48 24.75
CA LEU A 850 -26.97 5.70 23.85
C LEU A 850 -28.25 5.28 24.56
N ALA A 851 -28.13 4.77 25.79
CA ALA A 851 -29.26 4.29 26.57
C ALA A 851 -30.29 5.39 26.86
N ILE A 852 -29.85 6.59 27.25
CA ILE A 852 -30.75 7.71 27.56
C ILE A 852 -31.53 8.16 26.31
N PRO A 853 -30.90 8.45 25.14
CA PRO A 853 -31.65 8.79 23.93
C PRO A 853 -32.59 7.67 23.46
N LEU A 854 -32.19 6.40 23.54
CA LEU A 854 -33.06 5.26 23.19
C LEU A 854 -34.26 5.14 24.14
N ALA A 855 -34.09 5.43 25.42
CA ALA A 855 -35.19 5.51 26.37
C ALA A 855 -36.13 6.67 26.05
N ILE A 856 -35.60 7.84 25.67
CA ILE A 856 -36.40 8.98 25.21
C ILE A 856 -37.23 8.60 23.98
N VAL A 857 -36.64 7.88 23.00
CA VAL A 857 -37.35 7.33 21.84
C VAL A 857 -38.49 6.42 22.28
N ALA A 858 -38.21 5.45 23.16
CA ALA A 858 -39.24 4.53 23.64
C ALA A 858 -40.40 5.27 24.35
N VAL A 859 -40.09 6.27 25.16
CA VAL A 859 -41.11 7.11 25.81
C VAL A 859 -41.92 7.90 24.78
N ALA A 860 -41.26 8.59 23.85
CA ALA A 860 -41.91 9.40 22.83
C ALA A 860 -42.90 8.58 21.99
N TYR A 861 -42.47 7.41 21.52
CA TYR A 861 -43.33 6.54 20.73
C TYR A 861 -44.41 5.85 21.57
N SER A 862 -44.17 5.56 22.85
CA SER A 862 -45.24 5.09 23.75
C SER A 862 -46.37 6.12 23.89
N ILE A 863 -46.01 7.41 24.03
CA ILE A 863 -47.00 8.50 24.13
C ILE A 863 -47.81 8.60 22.82
N ILE A 864 -47.16 8.63 21.66
CA ILE A 864 -47.87 8.79 20.38
C ILE A 864 -48.75 7.57 20.04
N LEU A 865 -48.30 6.34 20.37
CA LEU A 865 -49.12 5.14 20.26
C LEU A 865 -50.37 5.22 21.15
N SER A 866 -50.24 5.72 22.38
CA SER A 866 -51.39 5.81 23.30
C SER A 866 -52.49 6.76 22.81
N LEU A 867 -52.19 7.65 21.85
CA LEU A 867 -53.20 8.51 21.23
C LEU A 867 -54.15 7.74 20.30
N ASN A 868 -53.80 6.52 19.89
CA ASN A 868 -54.64 5.61 19.10
C ASN A 868 -55.28 6.28 17.85
N GLY A 869 -54.52 7.13 17.15
CA GLY A 869 -54.96 7.84 15.94
C GLY A 869 -55.65 9.18 16.18
N ALA A 870 -55.87 9.61 17.43
CA ALA A 870 -56.44 10.92 17.77
C ALA A 870 -55.45 12.10 17.58
N LEU A 871 -54.66 12.07 16.50
CA LEU A 871 -53.59 13.05 16.22
C LEU A 871 -54.13 14.47 16.04
N ALA A 872 -55.29 14.61 15.39
CA ALA A 872 -55.93 15.90 15.14
C ALA A 872 -56.67 16.48 16.34
N GLU A 873 -57.09 15.64 17.30
CA GLU A 873 -57.78 16.09 18.52
C GLU A 873 -56.78 16.46 19.62
N LYS A 874 -55.67 15.71 19.71
CA LYS A 874 -54.61 15.89 20.71
C LYS A 874 -53.33 16.45 20.09
N ARG A 875 -53.46 17.44 19.18
CA ARG A 875 -52.36 17.99 18.36
C ARG A 875 -51.14 18.40 19.18
N GLY A 876 -51.34 19.05 20.33
CA GLY A 876 -50.24 19.48 21.20
C GLY A 876 -49.41 18.31 21.75
N VAL A 877 -50.07 17.25 22.23
CA VAL A 877 -49.41 16.05 22.74
C VAL A 877 -48.75 15.27 21.59
N ALA A 878 -49.43 15.14 20.46
CA ALA A 878 -48.91 14.47 19.28
C ALA A 878 -47.63 15.16 18.75
N TYR A 879 -47.64 16.49 18.67
CA TYR A 879 -46.48 17.29 18.25
C TYR A 879 -45.34 17.22 19.28
N PHE A 880 -45.65 17.31 20.57
CA PHE A 880 -44.67 17.13 21.64
C PHE A 880 -43.96 15.77 21.55
N SER A 881 -44.71 14.69 21.32
CA SER A 881 -44.14 13.35 21.13
C SER A 881 -43.19 13.28 19.93
N VAL A 882 -43.53 13.94 18.81
CA VAL A 882 -42.65 14.01 17.64
C VAL A 882 -41.36 14.76 17.94
N VAL A 883 -41.44 15.90 18.63
CA VAL A 883 -40.26 16.67 19.07
C VAL A 883 -39.40 15.82 20.02
N LEU A 884 -40.01 15.12 20.97
CA LEU A 884 -39.31 14.25 21.90
C LEU A 884 -38.64 13.07 21.18
N ALA A 885 -39.30 12.49 20.18
CA ALA A 885 -38.74 11.39 19.39
C ALA A 885 -37.45 11.82 18.68
N VAL A 886 -37.46 12.95 17.98
CA VAL A 886 -36.26 13.42 17.26
C VAL A 886 -35.14 13.89 18.21
N ILE A 887 -35.48 14.40 19.40
CA ILE A 887 -34.49 14.67 20.47
C ILE A 887 -33.73 13.39 20.85
N GLY A 888 -34.41 12.24 20.90
CA GLY A 888 -33.80 10.94 21.20
C GLY A 888 -33.12 10.27 20.00
N ILE A 889 -33.61 10.45 18.78
CA ILE A 889 -33.07 9.75 17.60
C ILE A 889 -31.68 10.25 17.19
N TYR A 890 -31.49 11.57 17.09
CA TYR A 890 -30.30 12.14 16.47
C TYR A 890 -28.99 12.00 17.28
N PRO A 891 -28.99 11.99 18.62
CA PRO A 891 -27.78 11.70 19.41
C PRO A 891 -27.19 10.30 19.18
N ILE A 892 -28.01 9.31 18.77
CA ILE A 892 -27.61 7.90 18.71
C ILE A 892 -26.44 7.67 17.75
N GLN A 893 -26.45 8.30 16.57
CA GLN A 893 -25.42 8.09 15.55
C GLN A 893 -24.04 8.46 16.07
N ALA A 894 -23.90 9.66 16.65
CA ALA A 894 -22.62 10.18 17.11
C ALA A 894 -22.05 9.33 18.25
N ALA A 895 -22.91 8.93 19.20
CA ALA A 895 -22.50 8.08 20.32
C ALA A 895 -22.10 6.67 19.86
N ALA A 896 -22.88 6.04 18.96
CA ALA A 896 -22.60 4.70 18.44
C ALA A 896 -21.32 4.67 17.59
N ALA A 897 -21.14 5.63 16.67
CA ALA A 897 -19.93 5.74 15.85
C ALA A 897 -18.67 5.93 16.71
N SER A 898 -18.76 6.77 17.74
CA SER A 898 -17.66 6.99 18.67
C SER A 898 -17.34 5.74 19.50
N TRP A 899 -18.35 4.99 19.94
CA TRP A 899 -18.15 3.76 20.71
C TRP A 899 -17.50 2.65 19.89
N ASN A 900 -17.82 2.57 18.59
CA ASN A 900 -17.17 1.67 17.64
C ASN A 900 -15.70 2.02 17.43
N ALA A 901 -15.43 3.28 17.07
CA ALA A 901 -14.08 3.75 16.78
C ALA A 901 -13.13 3.53 17.97
N ASN A 902 -13.59 3.77 19.20
CA ASN A 902 -12.78 3.61 20.41
C ASN A 902 -12.43 2.16 20.76
N ASN A 903 -13.13 1.18 20.19
CA ASN A 903 -13.02 -0.23 20.57
C ASN A 903 -12.39 -1.13 19.50
N ILE A 904 -11.80 -0.54 18.45
CA ILE A 904 -11.11 -1.26 17.37
C ILE A 904 -9.68 -0.71 17.22
N ALA A 905 -8.71 -1.61 17.15
CA ALA A 905 -7.29 -1.34 16.94
C ALA A 905 -6.65 -2.50 16.15
N PRO A 906 -5.60 -2.27 15.34
CA PRO A 906 -4.95 -0.99 15.02
C PRO A 906 -5.80 -0.09 14.10
N ALA A 907 -5.29 1.09 13.72
CA ALA A 907 -6.06 2.09 12.97
C ALA A 907 -6.55 1.62 11.59
N SER A 908 -5.76 0.78 10.90
CA SER A 908 -6.16 0.10 9.66
C SER A 908 -7.43 -0.73 9.85
N ARG A 909 -7.50 -1.52 10.92
CA ARG A 909 -8.65 -2.34 11.30
C ARG A 909 -9.85 -1.48 11.70
N ARG A 910 -9.61 -0.38 12.42
CA ARG A 910 -10.65 0.58 12.83
C ARG A 910 -11.37 1.20 11.64
N ALA A 911 -10.64 1.60 10.60
CA ALA A 911 -11.23 2.15 9.39
C ALA A 911 -12.20 1.16 8.71
N ILE A 912 -11.81 -0.12 8.61
CA ILE A 912 -12.65 -1.19 8.06
C ILE A 912 -13.88 -1.42 8.96
N GLY A 913 -13.70 -1.44 10.28
CA GLY A 913 -14.78 -1.66 11.25
C GLY A 913 -15.85 -0.56 11.24
N ILE A 914 -15.46 0.71 11.10
CA ILE A 914 -16.38 1.84 10.97
C ILE A 914 -17.18 1.75 9.66
N ALA A 915 -16.50 1.44 8.55
CA ALA A 915 -17.15 1.29 7.25
C ALA A 915 -18.15 0.13 7.24
N LEU A 916 -17.79 -1.01 7.84
CA LEU A 916 -18.67 -2.18 7.97
C LEU A 916 -19.90 -1.85 8.84
N MET A 917 -19.71 -1.14 9.95
CA MET A 917 -20.81 -0.72 10.82
C MET A 917 -21.80 0.19 10.11
N ASN A 918 -21.33 1.19 9.36
CA ASN A 918 -22.18 2.10 8.60
C ASN A 918 -22.93 1.38 7.47
N CYS A 919 -22.25 0.51 6.72
CA CYS A 919 -22.84 -0.29 5.65
C CYS A 919 -24.01 -1.14 6.16
N VAL A 920 -23.81 -1.85 7.29
CA VAL A 920 -24.90 -2.62 7.93
C VAL A 920 -25.97 -1.69 8.51
N GLY A 921 -25.59 -0.57 9.10
CA GLY A 921 -26.51 0.42 9.67
C GLY A 921 -27.50 0.99 8.65
N ASN A 922 -27.04 1.28 7.43
CA ASN A 922 -27.85 1.85 6.35
C ASN A 922 -28.97 0.91 5.86
N VAL A 923 -28.91 -0.39 6.18
CA VAL A 923 -30.04 -1.33 5.99
C VAL A 923 -31.29 -0.85 6.74
N GLY A 924 -31.12 -0.13 7.86
CA GLY A 924 -32.22 0.51 8.57
C GLY A 924 -33.03 1.47 7.70
N GLY A 925 -32.43 2.10 6.68
CA GLY A 925 -33.16 2.95 5.73
C GLY A 925 -34.20 2.21 4.89
N ILE A 926 -33.95 0.94 4.56
CA ILE A 926 -34.94 0.06 3.91
C ILE A 926 -36.12 -0.15 4.85
N VAL A 927 -35.86 -0.45 6.13
CA VAL A 927 -36.91 -0.64 7.13
C VAL A 927 -37.71 0.65 7.31
N GLY A 928 -37.03 1.79 7.50
CA GLY A 928 -37.64 3.11 7.64
C GLY A 928 -38.57 3.48 6.48
N SER A 929 -38.24 3.04 5.27
CA SER A 929 -39.05 3.25 4.06
C SER A 929 -40.39 2.52 4.08
N PHE A 930 -40.54 1.45 4.89
CA PHE A 930 -41.76 0.65 5.02
C PHE A 930 -42.43 0.75 6.39
N MET A 931 -41.92 1.57 7.31
CA MET A 931 -42.48 1.69 8.67
C MET A 931 -43.87 2.34 8.67
N TYR A 932 -44.07 3.39 7.88
CA TYR A 932 -45.32 4.16 7.88
C TYR A 932 -46.12 3.88 6.60
N LEU A 933 -47.20 3.12 6.76
CA LEU A 933 -48.07 2.72 5.67
C LEU A 933 -49.28 3.64 5.56
N GLU A 934 -49.64 3.98 4.33
CA GLU A 934 -50.77 4.88 4.05
C GLU A 934 -52.13 4.27 4.43
N SER A 935 -52.26 2.94 4.31
CA SER A 935 -53.43 2.17 4.73
C SER A 935 -53.71 2.25 6.24
N GLU A 936 -52.74 2.69 7.04
CA GLU A 936 -52.85 2.77 8.50
C GLU A 936 -53.19 4.18 9.00
N LYS A 937 -53.38 5.15 8.12
CA LYS A 937 -53.68 6.54 8.51
C LYS A 937 -55.00 6.62 9.30
N PRO A 938 -55.08 7.43 10.37
CA PRO A 938 -54.02 8.22 11.03
C PRO A 938 -53.31 7.46 12.17
N LYS A 939 -53.59 6.16 12.36
CA LYS A 939 -53.09 5.37 13.49
C LYS A 939 -51.62 5.00 13.36
N TYR A 940 -51.15 4.66 12.15
CA TYR A 940 -49.76 4.26 11.84
C TYR A 940 -49.15 3.32 12.89
N HIS A 941 -49.91 2.31 13.31
CA HIS A 941 -49.57 1.45 14.43
C HIS A 941 -48.31 0.62 14.14
N THR A 942 -48.05 0.24 12.89
CA THR A 942 -46.80 -0.42 12.50
C THR A 942 -45.62 0.51 12.66
N GLY A 943 -45.71 1.74 12.16
CA GLY A 943 -44.61 2.71 12.19
C GLY A 943 -44.26 3.14 13.60
N PHE A 944 -45.25 3.50 14.40
CA PHE A 944 -45.04 3.85 15.81
C PHE A 944 -44.60 2.62 16.63
N GLY A 945 -45.19 1.44 16.40
CA GLY A 945 -44.87 0.21 17.11
C GLY A 945 -43.45 -0.28 16.85
N LEU A 946 -43.01 -0.31 15.59
CA LEU A 946 -41.63 -0.63 15.23
C LEU A 946 -40.66 0.40 15.81
N SER A 947 -41.03 1.68 15.84
CA SER A 947 -40.18 2.71 16.43
C SER A 947 -39.97 2.51 17.93
N LEU A 948 -41.05 2.16 18.65
CA LEU A 948 -40.98 1.77 20.06
C LEU A 948 -40.11 0.52 20.25
N ALA A 949 -40.29 -0.49 19.40
CA ALA A 949 -39.51 -1.72 19.43
C ALA A 949 -38.01 -1.45 19.25
N PHE A 950 -37.62 -0.60 18.29
CA PHE A 950 -36.22 -0.20 18.08
C PHE A 950 -35.63 0.58 19.27
N GLY A 951 -36.42 1.44 19.91
CA GLY A 951 -36.01 2.12 21.15
C GLY A 951 -35.74 1.12 22.28
N GLY A 952 -36.66 0.18 22.51
CA GLY A 952 -36.55 -0.83 23.56
C GLY A 952 -35.47 -1.87 23.32
N SER A 953 -35.39 -2.44 22.11
CA SER A 953 -34.36 -3.43 21.75
C SER A 953 -32.97 -2.82 21.74
N GLY A 954 -32.83 -1.59 21.24
CA GLY A 954 -31.58 -0.83 21.30
C GLY A 954 -31.10 -0.66 22.75
N LEU A 955 -32.01 -0.34 23.68
CA LEU A 955 -31.67 -0.20 25.10
C LEU A 955 -31.11 -1.50 25.69
N ILE A 956 -31.74 -2.64 25.41
CA ILE A 956 -31.27 -3.97 25.84
C ILE A 956 -29.86 -4.24 25.29
N VAL A 957 -29.66 -3.97 23.99
CA VAL A 957 -28.38 -4.18 23.32
C VAL A 957 -27.27 -3.29 23.90
N ALA A 958 -27.58 -2.05 24.30
CA ALA A 958 -26.63 -1.16 24.96
C ALA A 958 -26.09 -1.74 26.28
N PHE A 959 -26.97 -2.30 27.12
CA PHE A 959 -26.56 -2.95 28.36
C PHE A 959 -25.77 -4.25 28.13
N LEU A 960 -26.16 -5.07 27.15
CA LEU A 960 -25.45 -6.30 26.81
C LEU A 960 -24.02 -6.03 26.31
N LEU A 961 -23.85 -5.00 25.47
CA LEU A 961 -22.55 -4.63 24.93
C LEU A 961 -21.61 -4.08 26.02
N GLU A 962 -22.12 -3.20 26.89
CA GLU A 962 -21.40 -2.70 28.08
C GLU A 962 -20.92 -3.85 28.97
N TRP A 963 -21.81 -4.81 29.26
CA TRP A 963 -21.47 -5.99 30.05
C TRP A 963 -20.35 -6.80 29.38
N SER A 964 -20.43 -7.01 28.06
CA SER A 964 -19.39 -7.70 27.30
C SER A 964 -18.02 -7.02 27.40
N TYR A 965 -17.97 -5.68 27.32
CA TYR A 965 -16.72 -4.94 27.45
C TYR A 965 -16.16 -4.96 28.87
N LYS A 966 -17.01 -4.81 29.89
CA LYS A 966 -16.59 -4.96 31.30
C LYS A 966 -16.00 -6.34 31.58
N ALA A 967 -16.67 -7.40 31.13
CA ALA A 967 -16.19 -8.77 31.30
C ALA A 967 -14.85 -9.01 30.58
N ALA A 968 -14.69 -8.49 29.36
CA ALA A 968 -13.44 -8.62 28.61
C ALA A 968 -12.29 -7.82 29.24
N ASN A 969 -12.54 -6.60 29.71
CA ASN A 969 -11.55 -5.80 30.43
C ASN A 969 -11.09 -6.49 31.71
N ALA A 970 -12.02 -7.06 32.49
CA ALA A 970 -11.69 -7.81 33.70
C ALA A 970 -10.85 -9.07 33.39
N LYS A 971 -11.14 -9.78 32.29
CA LYS A 971 -10.35 -10.93 31.85
C LYS A 971 -8.94 -10.53 31.42
N LYS A 972 -8.82 -9.48 30.60
CA LYS A 972 -7.54 -8.98 30.08
C LYS A 972 -6.62 -8.48 31.20
N ALA A 973 -7.17 -7.74 32.16
CA ALA A 973 -6.43 -7.26 33.32
C ALA A 973 -5.76 -8.39 34.13
N ARG A 974 -6.35 -9.58 34.19
CA ARG A 974 -5.78 -10.74 34.91
C ARG A 974 -4.57 -11.39 34.24
N ILE A 975 -4.41 -11.19 32.93
CA ILE A 975 -3.35 -11.82 32.13
C ILE A 975 -2.37 -10.78 31.54
N ALA A 976 -2.51 -9.52 31.93
CA ALA A 976 -1.76 -8.41 31.33
C ALA A 976 -0.26 -8.50 31.63
N ASP A 977 0.12 -8.86 32.87
CA ASP A 977 1.51 -8.96 33.28
C ASP A 977 2.18 -10.20 32.65
N GLU A 978 1.51 -11.35 32.67
CA GLU A 978 1.96 -12.58 31.97
C GLU A 978 2.14 -12.34 30.46
N ALA A 979 1.28 -11.53 29.83
CA ALA A 979 1.37 -11.22 28.41
C ALA A 979 2.59 -10.35 28.05
N LYS A 980 3.05 -9.47 28.96
CA LYS A 980 4.26 -8.66 28.74
C LYS A 980 5.54 -9.48 28.82
N GLU A 981 5.52 -10.58 29.58
CA GLU A 981 6.65 -11.51 29.68
C GLU A 981 6.67 -12.51 28.52
N LYS A 982 5.50 -12.83 27.95
CA LYS A 982 5.33 -13.88 26.94
C LYS A 982 5.42 -13.41 25.49
N TYR A 983 5.03 -12.18 25.19
CA TYR A 983 4.94 -11.65 23.83
C TYR A 983 5.84 -10.44 23.67
N THR A 984 6.48 -10.31 22.52
CA THR A 984 7.22 -9.12 22.12
C THR A 984 6.28 -7.92 21.90
N GLU A 985 6.83 -6.70 21.92
CA GLU A 985 6.05 -5.48 21.67
C GLU A 985 5.41 -5.45 20.28
N GLU A 986 6.10 -5.97 19.27
CA GLU A 986 5.58 -6.10 17.92
C GLU A 986 4.42 -7.11 17.84
N GLU A 987 4.51 -8.25 18.54
CA GLU A 987 3.42 -9.21 18.62
C GLU A 987 2.19 -8.62 19.31
N LEU A 988 2.39 -7.91 20.43
CA LEU A 988 1.31 -7.23 21.15
C LEU A 988 0.65 -6.13 20.32
N PHE A 989 1.42 -5.41 19.50
CA PHE A 989 0.92 -4.44 18.53
C PHE A 989 0.09 -5.13 17.42
N ASN A 990 0.62 -6.20 16.83
CA ASN A 990 -0.05 -6.98 15.78
C ASN A 990 -1.35 -7.66 16.25
N MET A 991 -1.48 -7.93 17.55
CA MET A 991 -2.73 -8.43 18.13
C MET A 991 -3.87 -7.38 18.13
N GLY A 992 -3.55 -6.08 18.10
CA GLY A 992 -4.53 -4.99 18.07
C GLY A 992 -5.51 -5.01 19.25
N ASP A 993 -6.81 -4.88 18.98
CA ASP A 993 -7.87 -4.93 20.01
C ASP A 993 -7.97 -6.27 20.75
N ARG A 994 -7.33 -7.34 20.24
CA ARG A 994 -7.22 -8.63 20.92
C ARG A 994 -6.09 -8.68 21.95
N SER A 995 -5.13 -7.77 21.88
CA SER A 995 -4.00 -7.70 22.82
C SER A 995 -4.49 -7.71 24.29
N PRO A 996 -3.91 -8.52 25.18
CA PRO A 996 -4.19 -8.47 26.62
C PRO A 996 -4.01 -7.08 27.23
N LEU A 997 -3.23 -6.21 26.60
CA LEU A 997 -2.98 -4.83 27.04
C LEU A 997 -4.03 -3.84 26.54
N PHE A 998 -4.86 -4.22 25.55
CA PHE A 998 -5.90 -3.35 25.03
C PHE A 998 -7.11 -3.27 25.99
N LYS A 999 -7.48 -2.06 26.40
CA LYS A 999 -8.64 -1.79 27.26
C LYS A 999 -9.79 -1.24 26.44
N TYR A 1000 -10.93 -1.95 26.45
CA TYR A 1000 -12.15 -1.49 25.81
C TYR A 1000 -12.72 -0.27 26.54
N VAL A 1001 -13.19 0.71 25.78
CA VAL A 1001 -13.93 1.86 26.27
C VAL A 1001 -15.39 1.46 26.50
N LEU A 1002 -15.89 1.79 27.69
CA LEU A 1002 -17.27 1.57 28.11
C LEU A 1002 -18.20 2.57 27.44
#